data_AF-A0A4R0RM86-F1
#
_entry.id   AF-A0A4R0RM86-F1
#
_cell.length_a   1.000
_cell.length_b   1.000
_cell.length_c   1.000
_cell.angle_alpha   90.00
_cell.angle_beta   90.00
_cell.angle_gamma   90.00
#
_symmetry.space_group_name_H-M   'P 1'
#
loop_
_entity.id
_entity.type
_entity.pdbx_description
1 polymer ?
#
loop_
_entity_poly.entity_id
_entity_poly.type
_entity_poly.pdbx_seq_one_letter_code
_entity_poly.pdbx_strand_id
1 'polypeptide(L)'
;MLGFSSFGAPDLKLHDNEEKRAIFTAIGSDRANRLPEHLAVLRLPRFFHSLNGFHRGSLDLTGRHRPRYDSLLKRWNTFFKDIEAFPRQSALEFFRRKGPRVADWPDPYEGVSEDVIREFERKWRLPSRDKTLMVTILLATDQFLLLSQAKPDPVIQRLCLHHLPPELLHYILSLMDHTSARQLGATSRLFRHISVSYVYRHRSLVLKSPDYSKLPDAPEARKNAAMTEMNAMKQRLMDQMQFIIDDVHLLESIQTLYLGGQYQVDDLAEAGIVGDSNDRRRYYGVMVMALGIILSEAVNIHTLTIHNWDLSADLVPTILSLPNLHTVDLRFCRIWPANKRHTESRIRNAILAFDQLEDIFTWTFITGMPKLRVLTMMKGGQKGLPILPPLAFRSITNPFKTVEKLFVIRPPSEEITALTSWIFNAKTAYGRLRLTHLKVSADLFGLMEEQIMSLLDALDGAPMRCFSLDGIHYAPPDLLRVISRAFPRLESLSLQYRASLRQHRSKDPDWPGSTWEYAMALQDFSKLKHFIWNQCIGSMDEYFRFIKYTMDGWTTEETVTDDVEESTECHSIVKSFAAYGQSLELMTFLCNGRSLIQFGIRRNPSGSTQVATRYPKFSVDEVVATIKEHDPDVHTATWPRVYDDAADQDIVQ
;
A
#
# COMPACT_ATOMS: atom_id res chain seq x y z
N MET A 1 -5.64 15.76 15.46
CA MET A 1 -4.60 14.85 14.96
C MET A 1 -4.49 13.68 15.89
N LEU A 2 -4.89 12.49 15.45
CA LEU A 2 -4.47 11.14 15.88
C LEU A 2 -5.48 10.17 15.25
N GLY A 3 -5.25 9.83 13.97
CA GLY A 3 -5.98 8.81 13.25
C GLY A 3 -5.05 7.64 13.01
N PHE A 4 -5.08 6.65 13.90
CA PHE A 4 -4.54 5.33 13.62
C PHE A 4 -5.73 4.40 13.35
N SER A 5 -5.90 4.06 12.08
CA SER A 5 -6.84 3.02 11.65
C SER A 5 -6.35 1.67 12.17
N SER A 6 -7.12 1.07 13.10
CA SER A 6 -6.91 -0.30 13.56
C SER A 6 -7.44 -1.27 12.50
N PHE A 7 -6.64 -1.53 11.46
CA PHE A 7 -6.94 -2.61 10.52
C PHE A 7 -6.52 -3.96 11.13
N GLY A 8 -7.46 -4.90 11.17
CA GLY A 8 -7.16 -6.33 11.19
C GLY A 8 -6.92 -7.03 12.53
N ALA A 9 -7.29 -6.43 13.68
CA ALA A 9 -7.32 -7.21 14.91
C ALA A 9 -8.51 -8.20 14.85
N PRO A 10 -8.31 -9.51 15.13
CA PRO A 10 -9.42 -10.43 15.38
C PRO A 10 -10.38 -9.82 16.40
N ASP A 11 -11.70 -9.92 16.22
CA ASP A 11 -12.71 -9.26 17.11
C ASP A 11 -12.45 -9.48 18.61
N LEU A 12 -11.89 -10.63 18.99
CA LEU A 12 -11.44 -10.89 20.36
C LEU A 12 -10.25 -10.05 20.83
N LYS A 13 -9.22 -9.88 19.99
CA LYS A 13 -8.08 -9.00 20.33
C LYS A 13 -8.51 -7.54 20.27
N LEU A 14 -9.49 -7.17 19.44
CA LEU A 14 -10.09 -5.84 19.47
C LEU A 14 -10.70 -5.58 20.85
N HIS A 15 -11.58 -6.47 21.32
CA HIS A 15 -12.20 -6.34 22.64
C HIS A 15 -11.21 -6.48 23.80
N ASP A 16 -10.22 -7.37 23.73
CA ASP A 16 -9.19 -7.48 24.77
C ASP A 16 -8.27 -6.25 24.78
N ASN A 17 -8.00 -5.64 23.62
CA ASN A 17 -7.23 -4.39 23.52
C ASN A 17 -8.06 -3.19 23.98
N GLU A 18 -9.35 -3.14 23.68
CA GLU A 18 -10.30 -2.16 24.22
C GLU A 18 -10.41 -2.30 25.74
N GLU A 19 -10.51 -3.53 26.25
CA GLU A 19 -10.53 -3.84 27.68
C GLU A 19 -9.22 -3.38 28.34
N LYS A 20 -8.06 -3.74 27.76
CA LYS A 20 -6.74 -3.29 28.24
C LYS A 20 -6.57 -1.78 28.16
N ARG A 21 -7.04 -1.12 27.10
CA ARG A 21 -7.02 0.33 26.97
C ARG A 21 -7.91 0.98 28.01
N ALA A 22 -9.14 0.48 28.20
CA ALA A 22 -10.06 0.98 29.22
C ALA A 22 -9.46 0.84 30.62
N ILE A 23 -8.80 -0.30 30.91
CA ILE A 23 -8.05 -0.52 32.16
C ILE A 23 -6.90 0.50 32.27
N PHE A 24 -6.08 0.67 31.24
CA PHE A 24 -4.93 1.58 31.27
C PHE A 24 -5.35 3.05 31.43
N THR A 25 -6.40 3.48 30.73
CA THR A 25 -6.99 4.83 30.84
C THR A 25 -7.64 5.06 32.20
N ALA A 26 -8.28 4.04 32.79
CA ALA A 26 -8.87 4.15 34.13
C ALA A 26 -7.83 4.16 35.24
N ILE A 27 -6.71 3.44 35.09
CA ILE A 27 -5.59 3.46 36.06
C ILE A 27 -4.85 4.81 36.02
N GLY A 28 -4.76 5.45 34.85
CA GLY A 28 -4.14 6.78 34.69
C GLY A 28 -5.04 7.97 35.05
N SER A 29 -6.28 7.76 35.47
CA SER A 29 -7.23 8.82 35.85
C SER A 29 -7.89 8.52 37.19
N ASP A 30 -8.47 9.52 37.84
CA ASP A 30 -9.24 9.37 39.11
C ASP A 30 -10.57 8.58 38.92
N ARG A 31 -10.68 7.82 37.81
CA ARG A 31 -11.84 7.03 37.39
C ARG A 31 -11.68 5.55 37.70
N ALA A 32 -10.66 5.14 38.46
CA ALA A 32 -10.44 3.75 38.85
C ALA A 32 -11.71 3.10 39.47
N ASN A 33 -12.51 3.88 40.21
CA ASN A 33 -13.77 3.43 40.82
C ASN A 33 -14.88 3.08 39.80
N ARG A 34 -14.81 3.57 38.55
CA ARG A 34 -15.77 3.27 37.47
C ARG A 34 -15.28 2.21 36.48
N LEU A 35 -14.09 1.66 36.70
CA LEU A 35 -13.54 0.62 35.83
C LEU A 35 -14.46 -0.62 35.70
N PRO A 36 -15.09 -1.14 36.78
CA PRO A 36 -16.00 -2.28 36.66
C PRO A 36 -17.19 -2.01 35.72
N GLU A 37 -17.72 -0.80 35.75
CA GLU A 37 -18.85 -0.35 34.91
C GLU A 37 -18.47 -0.33 33.42
N HIS A 38 -17.30 0.24 33.10
CA HIS A 38 -16.79 0.27 31.73
C HIS A 38 -16.51 -1.13 31.16
N LEU A 39 -16.01 -2.05 32.00
CA LEU A 39 -15.77 -3.43 31.59
C LEU A 39 -17.07 -4.19 31.29
N ALA A 40 -18.16 -3.89 32.01
CA ALA A 40 -19.46 -4.50 31.79
C ALA A 40 -20.01 -4.20 30.39
N VAL A 41 -19.87 -2.94 29.96
CA VAL A 41 -20.29 -2.44 28.64
C VAL A 41 -19.57 -3.15 27.50
N LEU A 42 -18.35 -3.66 27.72
CA LEU A 42 -17.60 -4.43 26.71
C LEU A 42 -17.91 -5.93 26.77
N ARG A 43 -18.10 -6.49 27.97
CA ARG A 43 -18.26 -7.95 28.17
C ARG A 43 -19.58 -8.48 27.66
N LEU A 44 -20.67 -7.74 27.85
CA LEU A 44 -22.00 -8.18 27.43
C LEU A 44 -22.16 -8.24 25.91
N PRO A 45 -21.82 -7.19 25.14
CA PRO A 45 -21.83 -7.27 23.68
C PRO A 45 -20.96 -8.42 23.16
N ARG A 46 -19.77 -8.64 23.74
CA ARG A 46 -18.90 -9.78 23.39
C ARG A 46 -19.56 -11.13 23.67
N PHE A 47 -20.29 -11.25 24.79
CA PHE A 47 -21.05 -12.45 25.14
C PHE A 47 -22.14 -12.75 24.11
N PHE A 48 -22.97 -11.76 23.78
CA PHE A 48 -24.02 -11.88 22.75
C PHE A 48 -23.45 -12.10 21.34
N HIS A 49 -22.39 -11.38 20.98
CA HIS A 49 -21.70 -11.56 19.71
C HIS A 49 -21.13 -12.97 19.58
N SER A 50 -20.57 -13.52 20.66
CA SER A 50 -20.07 -14.90 20.68
C SER A 50 -21.21 -15.90 20.43
N LEU A 51 -22.31 -15.78 21.16
CA LEU A 51 -23.49 -16.64 20.98
C LEU A 51 -24.06 -16.53 19.57
N ASN A 52 -24.30 -15.31 19.09
CA ASN A 52 -24.77 -15.05 17.73
C ASN A 52 -23.80 -15.63 16.67
N GLY A 53 -22.50 -15.53 16.91
CA GLY A 53 -21.48 -16.02 15.99
C GLY A 53 -21.48 -17.54 15.83
N PHE A 54 -21.78 -18.29 16.90
CA PHE A 54 -22.00 -19.74 16.81
C PHE A 54 -23.16 -20.09 15.89
N HIS A 55 -24.30 -19.40 15.98
CA HIS A 55 -25.48 -19.68 15.15
C HIS A 55 -25.38 -19.10 13.73
N ARG A 56 -24.60 -18.02 13.53
CA ARG A 56 -24.34 -17.44 12.19
C ARG A 56 -23.22 -18.16 11.44
N GLY A 57 -22.35 -18.88 12.14
CA GLY A 57 -21.14 -19.49 11.58
C GLY A 57 -19.99 -18.51 11.34
N SER A 58 -20.11 -17.29 11.87
CA SER A 58 -19.06 -16.26 11.85
C SER A 58 -18.77 -15.86 13.30
N LEU A 59 -17.66 -16.37 13.83
CA LEU A 59 -17.21 -16.14 15.20
C LEU A 59 -15.77 -15.59 15.16
N ASP A 60 -15.31 -15.10 16.30
CA ASP A 60 -13.90 -14.79 16.51
C ASP A 60 -12.93 -15.95 16.19
N LEU A 61 -11.64 -15.60 16.08
CA LEU A 61 -10.58 -16.55 15.70
C LEU A 61 -10.20 -17.56 16.78
N THR A 62 -10.91 -17.65 17.92
CA THR A 62 -10.65 -18.72 18.90
C THR A 62 -11.41 -20.01 18.61
N GLY A 63 -12.14 -20.04 17.49
CA GLY A 63 -12.75 -21.23 16.94
C GLY A 63 -14.12 -21.54 17.53
N ARG A 64 -14.94 -22.21 16.71
CA ARG A 64 -16.32 -22.59 17.07
C ARG A 64 -16.35 -24.00 17.66
N HIS A 65 -15.69 -24.17 18.81
CA HIS A 65 -15.59 -25.47 19.48
C HIS A 65 -16.81 -25.76 20.36
N ARG A 66 -17.27 -27.01 20.36
CA ARG A 66 -18.45 -27.46 21.13
C ARG A 66 -18.35 -27.16 22.64
N PRO A 67 -17.23 -27.45 23.33
CA PRO A 67 -17.12 -27.15 24.77
C PRO A 67 -17.28 -25.66 25.10
N ARG A 68 -16.83 -24.78 24.20
CA ARG A 68 -16.99 -23.32 24.36
C ARG A 68 -18.44 -22.91 24.19
N TYR A 69 -19.13 -23.44 23.18
CA TYR A 69 -20.56 -23.21 23.00
C TYR A 69 -21.35 -23.68 24.22
N ASP A 70 -21.12 -24.91 24.69
CA ASP A 70 -21.84 -25.46 25.85
C ASP A 70 -21.60 -24.60 27.12
N SER A 71 -20.39 -24.09 27.31
CA SER A 71 -20.06 -23.14 28.39
C SER A 71 -20.79 -21.80 28.25
N LEU A 72 -20.91 -21.25 27.04
CA LEU A 72 -21.65 -20.02 26.77
C LEU A 72 -23.16 -20.24 26.92
N LEU A 73 -23.69 -21.36 26.45
CA LEU A 73 -25.09 -21.73 26.55
C LEU A 73 -25.51 -21.95 28.01
N LYS A 74 -24.65 -22.58 28.83
CA LYS A 74 -24.88 -22.69 30.28
C LYS A 74 -25.00 -21.31 30.93
N ARG A 75 -24.09 -20.39 30.58
CA ARG A 75 -24.14 -18.99 31.06
C ARG A 75 -25.36 -18.25 30.56
N TRP A 76 -25.73 -18.45 29.29
CA TRP A 76 -26.95 -17.91 28.69
C TRP A 76 -28.19 -18.36 29.43
N ASN A 77 -28.32 -19.65 29.74
CA ASN A 77 -29.49 -20.15 30.47
C ASN A 77 -29.61 -19.56 31.87
N THR A 78 -28.48 -19.30 32.55
CA THR A 78 -28.49 -18.55 33.82
C THR A 78 -28.88 -17.09 33.61
N PHE A 79 -28.27 -16.43 32.63
CA PHE A 79 -28.56 -15.04 32.28
C PHE A 79 -30.03 -14.82 31.91
N PHE A 80 -30.57 -15.72 31.09
CA PHE A 80 -31.90 -15.66 30.56
C PHE A 80 -32.96 -15.79 31.65
N LYS A 81 -32.76 -16.69 32.63
CA LYS A 81 -33.65 -16.79 33.79
C LYS A 81 -33.69 -15.50 34.60
N ASP A 82 -32.54 -14.84 34.75
CA ASP A 82 -32.49 -13.58 35.50
C ASP A 82 -33.12 -12.42 34.70
N ILE A 83 -32.92 -12.36 33.38
CA ILE A 83 -33.48 -11.29 32.52
C ILE A 83 -34.98 -11.47 32.26
N GLU A 84 -35.57 -12.66 32.49
CA GLU A 84 -37.01 -12.89 32.41
C GLU A 84 -37.81 -12.08 33.45
N ALA A 85 -37.18 -11.63 34.53
CA ALA A 85 -37.82 -10.76 35.53
C ALA A 85 -38.07 -9.33 35.01
N PHE A 86 -37.53 -8.97 33.83
CA PHE A 86 -37.64 -7.63 33.25
C PHE A 86 -38.66 -7.60 32.09
N PRO A 87 -39.42 -6.52 31.93
CA PRO A 87 -40.45 -6.40 30.90
C PRO A 87 -39.85 -6.37 29.48
N ARG A 88 -40.14 -7.39 28.65
CA ARG A 88 -39.63 -7.52 27.27
C ARG A 88 -40.48 -6.84 26.20
N GLN A 89 -41.80 -6.79 26.40
CA GLN A 89 -42.78 -6.42 25.37
C GLN A 89 -42.64 -4.97 24.85
N SER A 90 -41.94 -4.10 25.55
CA SER A 90 -41.90 -2.66 25.22
C SER A 90 -40.71 -2.26 24.32
N ALA A 91 -39.54 -2.92 24.40
CA ALA A 91 -38.33 -2.44 23.75
C ALA A 91 -38.29 -2.65 22.22
N LEU A 92 -38.72 -3.82 21.74
CA LEU A 92 -38.59 -4.19 20.33
C LEU A 92 -39.67 -3.53 19.44
N GLU A 93 -40.89 -3.43 19.96
CA GLU A 93 -41.98 -2.71 19.29
C GLU A 93 -41.70 -1.20 19.22
N PHE A 94 -41.08 -0.64 20.26
CA PHE A 94 -40.71 0.77 20.30
C PHE A 94 -39.60 1.11 19.28
N PHE A 95 -38.56 0.27 19.20
CA PHE A 95 -37.48 0.43 18.23
C PHE A 95 -37.99 0.39 16.78
N ARG A 96 -38.96 -0.49 16.47
CA ARG A 96 -39.58 -0.57 15.14
C ARG A 96 -40.45 0.64 14.78
N ARG A 97 -41.02 1.35 15.76
CA ARG A 97 -42.03 2.41 15.53
C ARG A 97 -41.50 3.84 15.57
N LYS A 98 -40.52 4.20 16.41
CA LYS A 98 -40.22 5.62 16.71
C LYS A 98 -38.80 6.13 16.44
N GLY A 99 -37.91 5.31 15.87
CA GLY A 99 -36.53 5.74 15.60
C GLY A 99 -35.66 5.88 16.88
N PRO A 100 -34.42 6.38 16.76
CA PRO A 100 -33.34 6.07 17.71
C PRO A 100 -33.22 7.00 18.94
N ARG A 101 -34.23 7.83 19.26
CA ARG A 101 -34.10 8.74 20.42
C ARG A 101 -34.28 7.98 21.74
N VAL A 102 -33.17 7.80 22.45
CA VAL A 102 -33.07 7.07 23.73
C VAL A 102 -33.97 7.66 24.83
N ALA A 103 -34.25 8.97 24.79
CA ALA A 103 -35.06 9.66 25.80
C ALA A 103 -36.52 9.20 25.85
N ASP A 104 -37.03 8.64 24.74
CA ASP A 104 -38.42 8.21 24.64
C ASP A 104 -38.61 6.71 24.99
N TRP A 105 -37.52 6.01 25.33
CA TRP A 105 -37.58 4.57 25.59
C TRP A 105 -38.30 4.29 26.92
N PRO A 106 -39.22 3.30 26.95
CA PRO A 106 -39.84 2.83 28.19
C PRO A 106 -38.78 2.49 29.23
N ASP A 107 -39.04 2.80 30.50
CA ASP A 107 -38.09 2.50 31.57
C ASP A 107 -37.96 0.98 31.72
N PRO A 108 -36.80 0.36 31.40
CA PRO A 108 -36.67 -1.09 31.41
C PRO A 108 -36.77 -1.69 32.82
N TYR A 109 -36.78 -0.83 33.86
CA TYR A 109 -36.92 -1.20 35.26
C TYR A 109 -38.36 -1.06 35.78
N GLU A 110 -39.31 -0.57 34.96
CA GLU A 110 -40.70 -0.36 35.38
C GLU A 110 -41.36 -1.69 35.79
N GLY A 111 -41.86 -1.75 37.03
CA GLY A 111 -42.51 -2.94 37.58
C GLY A 111 -41.57 -4.02 38.13
N VAL A 112 -40.25 -3.83 38.09
CA VAL A 112 -39.26 -4.76 38.66
C VAL A 112 -38.87 -4.31 40.07
N SER A 113 -38.88 -5.22 41.05
CA SER A 113 -38.50 -4.87 42.43
C SER A 113 -37.02 -4.48 42.52
N GLU A 114 -36.70 -3.51 43.38
CA GLU A 114 -35.33 -2.99 43.56
C GLU A 114 -34.30 -4.07 43.92
N ASP A 115 -34.69 -5.06 44.73
CA ASP A 115 -33.79 -6.15 45.12
C ASP A 115 -33.39 -7.03 43.93
N VAL A 116 -34.33 -7.30 43.00
CA VAL A 116 -34.06 -8.04 41.77
C VAL A 116 -33.14 -7.25 40.84
N ILE A 117 -33.34 -5.93 40.72
CA ILE A 117 -32.48 -5.05 39.92
C ILE A 117 -31.05 -5.09 40.47
N ARG A 118 -30.90 -4.85 41.78
CA ARG A 118 -29.58 -4.85 42.44
C ARG A 118 -28.90 -6.20 42.38
N GLU A 119 -29.65 -7.29 42.55
CA GLU A 119 -29.09 -8.63 42.43
C GLU A 119 -28.62 -8.92 41.00
N PHE A 120 -29.41 -8.56 39.99
CA PHE A 120 -29.06 -8.69 38.58
C PHE A 120 -27.80 -7.89 38.23
N GLU A 121 -27.78 -6.61 38.58
CA GLU A 121 -26.63 -5.72 38.35
C GLU A 121 -25.37 -6.23 39.06
N ARG A 122 -25.48 -6.64 40.32
CA ARG A 122 -24.35 -7.19 41.08
C ARG A 122 -23.84 -8.50 40.47
N LYS A 123 -24.73 -9.40 40.10
CA LYS A 123 -24.39 -10.73 39.55
C LYS A 123 -23.72 -10.63 38.18
N TRP A 124 -24.24 -9.77 37.30
CA TRP A 124 -23.71 -9.55 35.95
C TRP A 124 -22.70 -8.40 35.87
N ARG A 125 -22.38 -7.78 37.01
CA ARG A 125 -21.43 -6.66 37.19
C ARG A 125 -21.79 -5.45 36.33
N LEU A 126 -23.06 -5.09 36.27
CA LEU A 126 -23.55 -3.96 35.47
C LEU A 126 -23.46 -2.64 36.25
N PRO A 127 -23.31 -1.49 35.57
CA PRO A 127 -23.47 -0.18 36.19
C PRO A 127 -24.88 -0.02 36.74
N SER A 128 -25.00 0.65 37.87
CA SER A 128 -26.29 0.85 38.53
C SER A 128 -27.22 1.74 37.70
N ARG A 129 -28.39 1.20 37.36
CA ARG A 129 -29.51 1.87 36.69
C ARG A 129 -29.17 2.53 35.35
N ASP A 130 -28.23 1.97 34.59
CA ASP A 130 -28.00 2.43 33.21
C ASP A 130 -29.12 1.92 32.30
N LYS A 131 -30.07 2.81 31.97
CA LYS A 131 -31.21 2.52 31.09
C LYS A 131 -30.77 2.13 29.68
N THR A 132 -29.76 2.81 29.15
CA THR A 132 -29.29 2.60 27.76
C THR A 132 -28.67 1.21 27.63
N LEU A 133 -27.85 0.83 28.61
CA LEU A 133 -27.24 -0.49 28.64
C LEU A 133 -28.31 -1.58 28.79
N MET A 134 -29.28 -1.40 29.70
CA MET A 134 -30.33 -2.38 29.91
C MET A 134 -31.20 -2.59 28.66
N VAL A 135 -31.59 -1.52 27.95
CA VAL A 135 -32.33 -1.69 26.68
C VAL A 135 -31.47 -2.39 25.63
N THR A 136 -30.18 -2.09 25.55
CA THR A 136 -29.25 -2.79 24.65
C THR A 136 -29.17 -4.28 24.96
N ILE A 137 -29.15 -4.64 26.24
CA ILE A 137 -29.17 -6.03 26.72
C ILE A 137 -30.47 -6.73 26.30
N LEU A 138 -31.63 -6.09 26.51
CA LEU A 138 -32.93 -6.66 26.14
C LEU A 138 -33.03 -6.89 24.63
N LEU A 139 -32.61 -5.90 23.82
CA LEU A 139 -32.58 -6.03 22.37
C LEU A 139 -31.64 -7.15 21.91
N ALA A 140 -30.45 -7.28 22.51
CA ALA A 140 -29.50 -8.33 22.18
C ALA A 140 -30.02 -9.73 22.60
N THR A 141 -30.75 -9.80 23.71
CA THR A 141 -31.46 -11.00 24.19
C THR A 141 -32.49 -11.45 23.17
N ASP A 142 -33.36 -10.55 22.73
CA ASP A 142 -34.39 -10.86 21.74
C ASP A 142 -33.79 -11.22 20.38
N GLN A 143 -32.74 -10.53 19.94
CA GLN A 143 -32.03 -10.88 18.70
C GLN A 143 -31.45 -12.29 18.76
N PHE A 144 -30.86 -12.69 19.89
CA PHE A 144 -30.33 -14.05 20.05
C PHE A 144 -31.46 -15.09 20.11
N LEU A 145 -32.60 -14.80 20.77
CA LEU A 145 -33.77 -15.69 20.76
C LEU A 145 -34.30 -15.91 19.34
N LEU A 146 -34.51 -14.83 18.58
CA LEU A 146 -34.95 -14.91 17.19
C LEU A 146 -33.96 -15.71 16.33
N LEU A 147 -32.65 -15.48 16.51
CA LEU A 147 -31.61 -16.18 15.77
C LEU A 147 -31.55 -17.67 16.15
N SER A 148 -31.62 -18.01 17.44
CA SER A 148 -31.58 -19.39 17.91
C SER A 148 -32.84 -20.17 17.55
N GLN A 149 -33.99 -19.52 17.44
CA GLN A 149 -35.19 -20.14 16.88
C GLN A 149 -35.06 -20.38 15.37
N ALA A 150 -34.56 -19.39 14.62
CA ALA A 150 -34.36 -19.52 13.18
C ALA A 150 -33.25 -20.51 12.80
N LYS A 151 -32.25 -20.69 13.67
CA LYS A 151 -31.10 -21.58 13.49
C LYS A 151 -30.84 -22.34 14.79
N PRO A 152 -31.59 -23.42 15.08
CA PRO A 152 -31.48 -24.13 16.36
C PRO A 152 -30.10 -24.74 16.59
N ASP A 153 -29.47 -25.24 15.52
CA ASP A 153 -28.17 -25.88 15.60
C ASP A 153 -27.02 -24.87 15.47
N PRO A 154 -26.09 -24.81 16.44
CA PRO A 154 -24.89 -23.98 16.31
C PRO A 154 -23.96 -24.55 15.23
N VAL A 155 -23.32 -23.67 14.46
CA VAL A 155 -22.35 -24.07 13.43
C VAL A 155 -20.99 -24.32 14.08
N ILE A 156 -20.76 -25.55 14.52
CA ILE A 156 -19.50 -25.99 15.14
C ILE A 156 -18.43 -26.22 14.07
N GLN A 157 -17.24 -25.67 14.32
CA GLN A 157 -16.08 -25.81 13.43
C GLN A 157 -15.52 -27.23 13.52
N ARG A 158 -15.47 -27.92 12.37
CA ARG A 158 -14.91 -29.28 12.25
C ARG A 158 -13.42 -29.25 11.88
N LEU A 159 -13.04 -28.34 10.98
CA LEU A 159 -11.68 -28.20 10.52
C LEU A 159 -11.04 -26.96 11.16
N CYS A 160 -9.92 -27.17 11.85
CA CYS A 160 -9.09 -26.11 12.39
C CYS A 160 -7.83 -26.00 11.54
N LEU A 161 -7.14 -24.86 11.63
CA LEU A 161 -5.89 -24.67 10.89
C LEU A 161 -4.86 -25.75 11.24
N HIS A 162 -4.80 -26.19 12.50
CA HIS A 162 -3.91 -27.28 12.93
C HIS A 162 -4.28 -28.68 12.39
N HIS A 163 -5.46 -28.84 11.78
CA HIS A 163 -5.85 -30.08 11.09
C HIS A 163 -5.37 -30.11 9.63
N LEU A 164 -4.87 -29.00 9.09
CA LEU A 164 -4.31 -29.00 7.74
C LEU A 164 -3.01 -29.78 7.70
N PRO A 165 -2.73 -30.50 6.59
CA PRO A 165 -1.42 -31.08 6.34
C PRO A 165 -0.30 -30.03 6.47
N PRO A 166 0.89 -30.41 6.96
CA PRO A 166 2.03 -29.50 7.11
C PRO A 166 2.35 -28.72 5.82
N GLU A 167 2.21 -29.35 4.66
CA GLU A 167 2.47 -28.74 3.34
C GLU A 167 1.57 -27.54 3.09
N LEU A 168 0.27 -27.65 3.44
CA LEU A 168 -0.66 -26.53 3.32
C LEU A 168 -0.37 -25.43 4.34
N LEU A 169 0.09 -25.79 5.55
CA LEU A 169 0.51 -24.80 6.55
C LEU A 169 1.75 -24.02 6.10
N HIS A 170 2.73 -24.73 5.51
CA HIS A 170 3.92 -24.15 4.90
C HIS A 170 3.55 -23.25 3.71
N TYR A 171 2.60 -23.67 2.87
CA TYR A 171 2.11 -22.86 1.76
C TYR A 171 1.41 -21.58 2.26
N ILE A 172 0.51 -21.69 3.24
CA ILE A 172 -0.14 -20.52 3.85
C ILE A 172 0.90 -19.54 4.41
N LEU A 173 1.89 -20.05 5.15
CA LEU A 173 2.97 -19.22 5.69
C LEU A 173 3.88 -18.62 4.60
N SER A 174 4.05 -19.27 3.45
CA SER A 174 4.78 -18.69 2.32
C SER A 174 4.06 -17.52 1.66
N LEU A 175 2.73 -17.46 1.76
CA LEU A 175 1.91 -16.37 1.23
C LEU A 175 1.80 -15.20 2.21
N MET A 176 2.00 -15.45 3.50
CA MET A 176 1.91 -14.45 4.57
C MET A 176 3.08 -13.46 4.55
N ASP A 177 2.81 -12.21 4.95
CA ASP A 177 3.90 -11.29 5.29
C ASP A 177 4.58 -11.70 6.61
N HIS A 178 5.76 -11.14 6.85
CA HIS A 178 6.57 -11.46 8.02
C HIS A 178 5.86 -11.15 9.36
N THR A 179 4.98 -10.15 9.38
CA THR A 179 4.25 -9.74 10.59
C THR A 179 3.15 -10.75 10.89
N SER A 180 2.39 -11.16 9.88
CA SER A 180 1.33 -12.16 9.96
C SER A 180 1.90 -13.53 10.31
N ALA A 181 3.01 -13.92 9.69
CA ALA A 181 3.71 -15.17 10.03
C ALA A 181 4.16 -15.19 11.49
N ARG A 182 4.72 -14.07 12.00
CA ARG A 182 5.10 -13.93 13.41
C ARG A 182 3.90 -13.98 14.34
N GLN A 183 2.81 -13.31 13.98
CA GLN A 183 1.58 -13.32 14.76
C GLN A 183 0.97 -14.72 14.83
N LEU A 184 0.95 -15.46 13.72
CA LEU A 184 0.51 -16.85 13.68
C LEU A 184 1.44 -17.74 14.53
N GLY A 185 2.76 -17.55 14.42
CA GLY A 185 3.75 -18.22 15.26
C GLY A 185 3.55 -18.01 16.75
N ALA A 186 3.03 -16.86 17.17
CA ALA A 186 2.73 -16.55 18.56
C ALA A 186 1.47 -17.24 19.10
N THR A 187 0.66 -17.90 18.25
CA THR A 187 -0.60 -18.53 18.68
C THR A 187 -0.44 -19.93 19.27
N SER A 188 0.51 -20.73 18.77
CA SER A 188 0.70 -22.12 19.22
C SER A 188 2.15 -22.58 19.03
N ARG A 189 2.57 -23.64 19.73
CA ARG A 189 3.91 -24.23 19.57
C ARG A 189 4.13 -24.79 18.16
N LEU A 190 3.11 -25.42 17.58
CA LEU A 190 3.15 -25.93 16.20
C LEU A 190 3.41 -24.80 15.21
N PHE A 191 2.59 -23.74 15.25
CA PHE A 191 2.78 -22.61 14.36
C PHE A 191 4.07 -21.86 14.63
N ARG A 192 4.53 -21.80 15.89
CA ARG A 192 5.86 -21.26 16.20
C ARG A 192 6.93 -22.01 15.44
N HIS A 193 6.96 -23.34 15.54
CA HIS A 193 7.95 -24.19 14.88
C HIS A 193 7.96 -23.95 13.36
N ILE A 194 6.79 -23.95 12.72
CA ILE A 194 6.69 -23.74 11.27
C ILE A 194 7.03 -22.28 10.90
N SER A 195 6.50 -21.29 11.63
CA SER A 195 6.67 -19.87 11.30
C SER A 195 8.11 -19.39 11.40
N VAL A 196 8.95 -19.98 12.25
CA VAL A 196 10.34 -19.56 12.45
C VAL A 196 11.12 -19.54 11.13
N SER A 197 10.92 -20.54 10.26
CA SER A 197 11.57 -20.59 8.94
C SER A 197 11.08 -19.53 7.94
N TYR A 198 9.99 -18.82 8.25
CA TYR A 198 9.42 -17.75 7.41
C TYR A 198 9.67 -16.37 8.01
N VAL A 199 9.62 -16.25 9.34
CA VAL A 199 9.89 -15.01 10.07
C VAL A 199 11.31 -14.51 9.80
N TYR A 200 12.23 -15.41 9.48
CA TYR A 200 13.63 -15.11 9.25
C TYR A 200 14.00 -14.90 7.77
N ARG A 201 13.10 -15.21 6.83
CA ARG A 201 13.28 -14.92 5.40
C ARG A 201 13.39 -13.43 5.12
N HIS A 202 12.69 -12.61 5.90
CA HIS A 202 12.77 -11.17 5.82
C HIS A 202 13.48 -10.62 7.05
N ARG A 203 14.63 -9.97 6.84
CA ARG A 203 15.38 -9.29 7.90
C ARG A 203 15.41 -7.80 7.64
N SER A 204 15.17 -7.06 8.70
CA SER A 204 15.18 -5.60 8.72
C SER A 204 16.17 -5.15 9.78
N LEU A 205 17.25 -4.53 9.33
CA LEU A 205 18.33 -3.96 10.12
C LEU A 205 18.19 -2.45 10.02
N VAL A 206 17.66 -1.81 11.06
CA VAL A 206 17.30 -0.39 11.01
C VAL A 206 18.01 0.40 12.08
N LEU A 207 18.77 1.39 11.63
CA LEU A 207 19.37 2.41 12.45
C LEU A 207 18.36 3.53 12.63
N LYS A 208 17.71 3.56 13.79
CA LYS A 208 16.63 4.52 14.10
C LYS A 208 17.18 5.92 14.35
N SER A 209 16.38 6.97 14.13
CA SER A 209 16.76 8.36 14.42
C SER A 209 16.69 8.65 15.93
N PRO A 210 17.51 9.58 16.47
CA PRO A 210 17.40 10.00 17.86
C PRO A 210 16.02 10.58 18.16
N ASP A 211 15.57 10.47 19.41
CA ASP A 211 14.34 11.12 19.84
C ASP A 211 14.61 12.61 20.15
N TYR A 212 14.51 13.45 19.11
CA TYR A 212 14.77 14.90 19.21
C TYR A 212 13.97 15.60 20.31
N SER A 213 12.83 15.05 20.73
CA SER A 213 12.02 15.63 21.81
C SER A 213 12.65 15.48 23.20
N LYS A 214 13.64 14.59 23.34
CA LYS A 214 14.35 14.31 24.59
C LYS A 214 15.74 14.93 24.65
N LEU A 215 16.20 15.53 23.55
CA LEU A 215 17.51 16.15 23.53
C LEU A 215 17.47 17.49 24.30
N PRO A 216 18.52 17.84 25.05
CA PRO A 216 18.58 19.10 25.77
C PRO A 216 18.64 20.29 24.80
N ASP A 217 18.20 21.47 25.26
CA ASP A 217 18.16 22.68 24.43
C ASP A 217 19.54 23.31 24.19
N ALA A 218 20.47 23.17 25.14
CA ALA A 218 21.80 23.76 25.05
C ALA A 218 22.62 23.09 23.92
N PRO A 219 23.16 23.83 22.93
CA PRO A 219 23.73 23.25 21.70
C PRO A 219 24.82 22.19 21.93
N GLU A 220 25.77 22.42 22.83
CA GLU A 220 26.82 21.44 23.12
C GLU A 220 26.29 20.21 23.84
N ALA A 221 25.39 20.40 24.80
CA ALA A 221 24.74 19.29 25.50
C ALA A 221 23.88 18.48 24.52
N ARG A 222 23.21 19.16 23.58
CA ARG A 222 22.36 18.57 22.54
C ARG A 222 23.17 17.69 21.61
N LYS A 223 24.30 18.20 21.11
CA LYS A 223 25.27 17.46 20.30
C LYS A 223 25.81 16.23 21.04
N ASN A 224 26.22 16.38 22.29
CA ASN A 224 26.74 15.26 23.09
C ASN A 224 25.68 14.20 23.38
N ALA A 225 24.44 14.62 23.68
CA ALA A 225 23.31 13.72 23.87
C ALA A 225 22.95 12.97 22.57
N ALA A 226 22.90 13.67 21.43
CA ALA A 226 22.66 13.08 20.13
C ALA A 226 23.73 12.04 19.78
N MET A 227 25.02 12.37 19.93
CA MET A 227 26.12 11.42 19.71
C MET A 227 26.02 10.20 20.64
N THR A 228 25.67 10.40 21.91
CA THR A 228 25.50 9.30 22.87
C THR A 228 24.36 8.37 22.46
N GLU A 229 23.21 8.92 22.07
CA GLU A 229 22.05 8.16 21.60
C GLU A 229 22.36 7.41 20.29
N MET A 230 23.01 8.07 19.33
CA MET A 230 23.44 7.46 18.07
C MET A 230 24.40 6.30 18.29
N ASN A 231 25.40 6.46 19.17
CA ASN A 231 26.31 5.36 19.52
C ASN A 231 25.58 4.19 20.19
N ALA A 232 24.61 4.46 21.07
CA ALA A 232 23.79 3.42 21.66
C ALA A 232 22.94 2.68 20.61
N MET A 233 22.40 3.39 19.61
CA MET A 233 21.65 2.81 18.50
C MET A 233 22.54 1.98 17.57
N LYS A 234 23.72 2.50 17.23
CA LYS A 234 24.77 1.78 16.51
C LYS A 234 25.13 0.49 17.23
N GLN A 235 25.35 0.52 18.54
CA GLN A 235 25.67 -0.69 19.31
C GLN A 235 24.54 -1.71 19.24
N ARG A 236 23.28 -1.30 19.43
CA ARG A 236 22.12 -2.21 19.29
C ARG A 236 22.03 -2.85 17.91
N LEU A 237 22.33 -2.08 16.85
CA LEU A 237 22.36 -2.61 15.50
C LEU A 237 23.52 -3.59 15.31
N MET A 238 24.70 -3.29 15.84
CA MET A 238 25.85 -4.19 15.83
C MET A 238 25.53 -5.49 16.58
N ASP A 239 24.85 -5.44 17.72
CA ASP A 239 24.42 -6.63 18.46
C ASP A 239 23.45 -7.49 17.63
N GLN A 240 22.56 -6.85 16.86
CA GLN A 240 21.65 -7.55 15.94
C GLN A 240 22.39 -8.17 14.75
N MET A 241 23.35 -7.46 14.17
CA MET A 241 24.20 -7.97 13.09
C MET A 241 25.04 -9.15 13.59
N GLN A 242 25.64 -9.04 14.77
CA GLN A 242 26.43 -10.11 15.38
C GLN A 242 25.57 -11.34 15.66
N PHE A 243 24.35 -11.16 16.19
CA PHE A 243 23.40 -12.27 16.37
C PHE A 243 23.07 -13.00 15.07
N ILE A 244 23.00 -12.28 13.93
CA ILE A 244 22.81 -12.91 12.62
C ILE A 244 24.07 -13.64 12.19
N ILE A 245 25.25 -13.03 12.36
CA ILE A 245 26.55 -13.61 12.01
C ILE A 245 26.80 -14.91 12.79
N ASP A 246 26.43 -14.94 14.07
CA ASP A 246 26.64 -16.08 14.97
C ASP A 246 25.70 -17.27 14.67
N ASP A 247 24.63 -17.07 13.88
CA ASP A 247 23.64 -18.10 13.56
C ASP A 247 23.60 -18.39 12.05
N VAL A 248 24.31 -19.45 11.65
CA VAL A 248 24.40 -19.92 10.26
C VAL A 248 23.01 -20.20 9.66
N HIS A 249 22.09 -20.74 10.44
CA HIS A 249 20.73 -21.02 9.94
C HIS A 249 19.97 -19.73 9.63
N LEU A 250 20.22 -18.66 10.37
CA LEU A 250 19.66 -17.36 10.03
C LEU A 250 20.22 -16.88 8.71
N LEU A 251 21.54 -16.86 8.52
CA LEU A 251 22.18 -16.44 7.28
C LEU A 251 21.65 -17.19 6.06
N GLU A 252 21.53 -18.52 6.16
CA GLU A 252 20.97 -19.37 5.11
C GLU A 252 19.48 -19.07 4.84
N SER A 253 18.72 -18.66 5.86
CA SER A 253 17.28 -18.41 5.72
C SER A 253 16.93 -17.06 5.08
N ILE A 254 17.85 -16.07 5.10
CA ILE A 254 17.56 -14.70 4.65
C ILE A 254 17.38 -14.68 3.13
N GLN A 255 16.18 -14.26 2.69
CA GLN A 255 15.83 -14.06 1.27
C GLN A 255 15.69 -12.59 0.91
N THR A 256 15.23 -11.77 1.86
CA THR A 256 15.06 -10.33 1.72
C THR A 256 15.74 -9.63 2.87
N LEU A 257 16.80 -8.88 2.56
CA LEU A 257 17.52 -8.05 3.53
C LEU A 257 17.19 -6.59 3.30
N TYR A 258 16.61 -5.95 4.31
CA TYR A 258 16.39 -4.51 4.37
C TYR A 258 17.38 -3.90 5.36
N LEU A 259 18.15 -2.94 4.89
CA LEU A 259 19.04 -2.12 5.69
C LEU A 259 18.59 -0.68 5.59
N GLY A 260 18.12 -0.10 6.69
CA GLY A 260 17.56 1.24 6.71
C GLY A 260 18.27 2.16 7.68
N GLY A 261 18.57 3.37 7.25
CA GLY A 261 18.88 4.51 8.10
C GLY A 261 17.67 5.42 8.16
N GLN A 262 17.17 5.67 9.36
CA GLN A 262 16.28 6.82 9.59
C GLN A 262 17.06 8.12 9.71
N TYR A 263 18.40 8.05 9.77
CA TYR A 263 19.28 9.21 9.91
C TYR A 263 19.29 10.10 8.68
N GLN A 264 18.73 11.30 8.76
CA GLN A 264 19.06 12.33 7.78
C GLN A 264 20.53 12.77 7.96
N VAL A 265 21.08 13.44 6.95
CA VAL A 265 22.41 14.07 7.08
C VAL A 265 22.46 15.03 8.25
N ASP A 266 21.34 15.71 8.48
CA ASP A 266 21.16 16.64 9.57
C ASP A 266 21.31 15.95 10.92
N ASP A 267 20.95 14.66 11.03
CA ASP A 267 21.05 13.89 12.27
C ASP A 267 22.52 13.61 12.62
N LEU A 268 23.33 13.26 11.61
CA LEU A 268 24.77 13.11 11.78
C LEU A 268 25.44 14.46 12.07
N ALA A 269 25.00 15.52 11.39
CA ALA A 269 25.53 16.87 11.61
C ALA A 269 25.22 17.37 13.03
N GLU A 270 24.04 17.07 13.57
CA GLU A 270 23.64 17.39 14.95
C GLU A 270 24.56 16.71 15.98
N ALA A 271 24.98 15.46 15.72
CA ALA A 271 25.98 14.78 16.53
C ALA A 271 27.43 15.27 16.28
N GLY A 272 27.62 16.23 15.36
CA GLY A 272 28.93 16.76 14.96
C GLY A 272 29.71 15.88 14.00
N ILE A 273 29.06 14.92 13.36
CA ILE A 273 29.61 14.11 12.26
C ILE A 273 29.27 14.82 10.95
N VAL A 274 30.05 15.84 10.59
CA VAL A 274 29.74 16.74 9.45
C VAL A 274 30.46 16.30 8.16
N GLY A 275 29.78 16.43 7.01
CA GLY A 275 30.36 16.36 5.65
C GLY A 275 30.69 14.96 5.11
N ASP A 276 31.27 14.86 3.90
CA ASP A 276 31.89 13.63 3.30
C ASP A 276 33.20 13.22 4.02
N SER A 277 33.25 13.46 5.33
CA SER A 277 34.45 13.38 6.15
C SER A 277 34.81 11.92 6.45
N ASN A 278 36.09 11.71 6.77
CA ASN A 278 36.59 10.45 7.33
C ASN A 278 35.82 10.02 8.59
N ASP A 279 35.15 10.95 9.29
CA ASP A 279 34.39 10.64 10.50
C ASP A 279 33.11 9.86 10.21
N ARG A 280 32.41 10.15 9.10
CA ARG A 280 31.30 9.28 8.64
C ARG A 280 31.79 7.89 8.30
N ARG A 281 32.92 7.80 7.58
CA ARG A 281 33.53 6.51 7.23
C ARG A 281 33.91 5.71 8.47
N ARG A 282 34.46 6.36 9.50
CA ARG A 282 34.75 5.74 10.80
C ARG A 282 33.47 5.32 11.53
N TYR A 283 32.43 6.15 11.50
CA TYR A 283 31.16 5.85 12.14
C TYR A 283 30.50 4.61 11.53
N TYR A 284 30.35 4.58 10.20
CA TYR A 284 29.73 3.47 9.47
C TYR A 284 30.65 2.25 9.29
N GLY A 285 31.98 2.43 9.35
CA GLY A 285 32.96 1.41 8.97
C GLY A 285 32.73 0.04 9.63
N VAL A 286 32.48 0.01 10.94
CA VAL A 286 32.23 -1.27 11.65
C VAL A 286 30.92 -1.93 11.23
N MET A 287 29.87 -1.15 10.94
CA MET A 287 28.58 -1.67 10.45
C MET A 287 28.70 -2.16 9.01
N VAL A 288 29.45 -1.44 8.17
CA VAL A 288 29.74 -1.85 6.78
C VAL A 288 30.57 -3.12 6.73
N MET A 289 31.54 -3.30 7.64
CA MET A 289 32.29 -4.54 7.76
C MET A 289 31.40 -5.71 8.17
N ALA A 290 30.58 -5.55 9.21
CA ALA A 290 29.64 -6.58 9.65
C ALA A 290 28.62 -6.92 8.54
N LEU A 291 28.12 -5.91 7.82
CA LEU A 291 27.28 -6.12 6.64
C LEU A 291 28.00 -6.91 5.54
N GLY A 292 29.28 -6.62 5.30
CA GLY A 292 30.10 -7.39 4.36
C GLY A 292 30.15 -8.88 4.70
N ILE A 293 30.30 -9.22 5.98
CA ILE A 293 30.26 -10.61 6.47
C ILE A 293 28.85 -11.21 6.27
N ILE A 294 27.79 -10.50 6.65
CA ILE A 294 26.42 -10.99 6.45
C ILE A 294 26.16 -11.27 4.97
N LEU A 295 26.58 -10.37 4.08
CA LEU A 295 26.38 -10.54 2.64
C LEU A 295 27.27 -11.63 2.04
N SER A 296 28.47 -11.90 2.56
CA SER A 296 29.30 -13.00 2.06
C SER A 296 28.68 -14.36 2.37
N GLU A 297 28.03 -14.50 3.53
CA GLU A 297 27.49 -15.77 4.00
C GLU A 297 26.00 -15.98 3.62
N ALA A 298 25.21 -14.91 3.46
CA ALA A 298 23.79 -15.00 3.15
C ALA A 298 23.53 -15.21 1.64
N VAL A 299 23.91 -16.40 1.15
CA VAL A 299 23.85 -16.76 -0.28
C VAL A 299 22.44 -16.80 -0.89
N ASN A 300 21.41 -16.88 -0.05
CA ASN A 300 20.01 -16.99 -0.47
C ASN A 300 19.28 -15.64 -0.59
N ILE A 301 19.99 -14.52 -0.49
CA ILE A 301 19.39 -13.20 -0.67
C ILE A 301 18.98 -13.02 -2.14
N HIS A 302 17.69 -12.79 -2.37
CA HIS A 302 17.10 -12.47 -3.67
C HIS A 302 16.81 -10.97 -3.83
N THR A 303 16.52 -10.30 -2.71
CA THR A 303 16.23 -8.86 -2.67
C THR A 303 17.05 -8.19 -1.58
N LEU A 304 17.82 -7.17 -1.98
CA LEU A 304 18.58 -6.32 -1.07
C LEU A 304 18.07 -4.88 -1.20
N THR A 305 17.56 -4.34 -0.08
CA THR A 305 17.17 -2.94 0.01
C THR A 305 18.10 -2.24 0.98
N ILE A 306 18.74 -1.17 0.53
CA ILE A 306 19.57 -0.31 1.35
C ILE A 306 19.00 1.11 1.23
N HIS A 307 18.68 1.73 2.35
CA HIS A 307 18.09 3.06 2.39
C HIS A 307 18.90 3.95 3.32
N ASN A 308 19.44 5.05 2.80
CA ASN A 308 20.08 6.12 3.57
C ASN A 308 21.28 5.65 4.39
N TRP A 309 22.23 5.02 3.68
CA TRP A 309 23.46 4.43 4.24
C TRP A 309 24.69 4.85 3.44
N ASP A 310 25.83 4.91 4.14
CA ASP A 310 27.14 5.07 3.52
C ASP A 310 27.77 3.69 3.32
N LEU A 311 28.09 3.36 2.07
CA LEU A 311 28.65 2.09 1.67
C LEU A 311 30.12 2.24 1.26
N SER A 312 30.95 1.28 1.68
CA SER A 312 32.28 1.13 1.12
C SER A 312 32.17 0.68 -0.34
N ALA A 313 33.04 1.21 -1.21
CA ALA A 313 33.18 0.69 -2.56
C ALA A 313 33.55 -0.81 -2.61
N ASP A 314 34.23 -1.34 -1.58
CA ASP A 314 34.55 -2.77 -1.49
C ASP A 314 33.29 -3.65 -1.30
N LEU A 315 32.20 -3.06 -0.81
CA LEU A 315 30.92 -3.76 -0.68
C LEU A 315 30.22 -3.94 -2.03
N VAL A 316 30.52 -3.09 -3.02
CA VAL A 316 29.87 -3.14 -4.34
C VAL A 316 30.15 -4.48 -5.03
N PRO A 317 31.41 -4.95 -5.18
CA PRO A 317 31.68 -6.30 -5.70
C PRO A 317 31.01 -7.41 -4.89
N THR A 318 30.98 -7.29 -3.56
CA THR A 318 30.37 -8.28 -2.66
C THR A 318 28.88 -8.44 -2.96
N ILE A 319 28.14 -7.32 -3.04
CA ILE A 319 26.73 -7.31 -3.40
C ILE A 319 26.52 -7.86 -4.82
N LEU A 320 27.33 -7.42 -5.79
CA LEU A 320 27.23 -7.88 -7.18
C LEU A 320 27.53 -9.38 -7.34
N SER A 321 28.33 -9.96 -6.45
CA SER A 321 28.70 -11.38 -6.45
C SER A 321 27.66 -12.32 -5.82
N LEU A 322 26.61 -11.78 -5.19
CA LEU A 322 25.57 -12.61 -4.58
C LEU A 322 24.88 -13.48 -5.64
N PRO A 323 24.90 -14.82 -5.51
CA PRO A 323 24.54 -15.72 -6.60
C PRO A 323 23.04 -15.67 -6.95
N ASN A 324 22.20 -15.43 -5.94
CA ASN A 324 20.74 -15.43 -6.06
C ASN A 324 20.13 -14.02 -6.06
N LEU A 325 20.95 -12.97 -5.99
CA LEU A 325 20.45 -11.60 -5.93
C LEU A 325 19.88 -11.17 -7.29
N HIS A 326 18.59 -10.86 -7.29
CA HIS A 326 17.85 -10.44 -8.49
C HIS A 326 17.40 -8.98 -8.43
N THR A 327 17.17 -8.47 -7.22
CA THR A 327 16.65 -7.12 -7.01
C THR A 327 17.54 -6.35 -6.03
N VAL A 328 17.98 -5.18 -6.45
CA VAL A 328 18.69 -4.22 -5.61
C VAL A 328 17.92 -2.90 -5.57
N ASP A 329 17.63 -2.42 -4.38
CA ASP A 329 16.97 -1.14 -4.13
C ASP A 329 17.87 -0.26 -3.26
N LEU A 330 18.56 0.69 -3.88
CA LEU A 330 19.49 1.62 -3.24
C LEU A 330 18.86 3.01 -3.22
N ARG A 331 18.37 3.43 -2.06
CA ARG A 331 17.74 4.74 -1.90
C ARG A 331 18.62 5.64 -1.06
N PHE A 332 18.99 6.80 -1.59
CA PHE A 332 19.73 7.84 -0.86
C PHE A 332 21.03 7.28 -0.26
N CYS A 333 21.66 6.36 -0.98
CA CYS A 333 22.88 5.69 -0.55
C CYS A 333 24.09 6.43 -1.10
N ARG A 334 25.16 6.50 -0.31
CA ARG A 334 26.45 7.02 -0.76
C ARG A 334 27.45 5.91 -0.90
N ILE A 335 28.29 6.02 -1.91
CA ILE A 335 29.39 5.07 -2.12
C ILE A 335 30.69 5.84 -1.98
N TRP A 336 31.56 5.38 -1.08
CA TRP A 336 32.87 5.98 -0.92
C TRP A 336 33.67 5.85 -2.22
N PRO A 337 34.37 6.90 -2.68
CA PRO A 337 35.21 6.80 -3.86
C PRO A 337 36.29 5.71 -3.69
N ALA A 338 36.39 4.79 -4.64
CA ALA A 338 37.52 3.86 -4.75
C ALA A 338 37.75 3.42 -6.20
N ASN A 339 38.81 2.65 -6.40
CA ASN A 339 39.12 2.05 -7.69
C ASN A 339 38.00 1.09 -8.11
N LYS A 340 37.55 1.23 -9.36
CA LYS A 340 36.51 0.39 -9.93
C LYS A 340 37.03 -1.04 -10.04
N ARG A 341 36.32 -1.97 -9.40
CA ARG A 341 36.47 -3.41 -9.64
C ARG A 341 35.29 -3.87 -10.47
N HIS A 342 35.56 -4.62 -11.53
CA HIS A 342 34.52 -5.16 -12.38
C HIS A 342 34.05 -6.49 -11.79
N THR A 343 32.76 -6.58 -11.49
CA THR A 343 32.09 -7.82 -11.07
C THR A 343 30.75 -7.85 -11.79
N GLU A 344 30.53 -8.88 -12.59
CA GLU A 344 29.25 -9.06 -13.27
C GLU A 344 28.26 -9.76 -12.33
N SER A 345 27.04 -9.26 -12.31
CA SER A 345 25.96 -9.76 -11.47
C SER A 345 24.81 -10.35 -12.31
N ARG A 346 23.96 -11.14 -11.62
CA ARG A 346 22.71 -11.66 -12.17
C ARG A 346 21.50 -10.77 -11.86
N ILE A 347 21.74 -9.56 -11.35
CA ILE A 347 20.71 -8.62 -10.93
C ILE A 347 19.92 -8.17 -12.16
N ARG A 348 18.60 -8.29 -12.06
CA ARG A 348 17.65 -7.96 -13.14
C ARG A 348 16.89 -6.68 -12.85
N ASN A 349 16.74 -6.32 -11.57
CA ASN A 349 15.98 -5.16 -11.13
C ASN A 349 16.84 -4.24 -10.28
N ALA A 350 16.91 -2.97 -10.65
CA ALA A 350 17.60 -1.93 -9.89
C ALA A 350 16.66 -0.76 -9.62
N ILE A 351 16.62 -0.31 -8.38
CA ILE A 351 15.96 0.94 -7.97
C ILE A 351 17.04 1.83 -7.38
N LEU A 352 17.21 3.02 -7.94
CA LEU A 352 18.18 4.00 -7.50
C LEU A 352 17.44 5.28 -7.12
N ALA A 353 17.61 5.75 -5.88
CA ALA A 353 17.09 7.04 -5.46
C ALA A 353 18.21 7.98 -5.01
N PHE A 354 18.12 9.25 -5.41
CA PHE A 354 19.17 10.25 -5.23
C PHE A 354 18.59 11.47 -4.51
N ASP A 355 19.11 11.82 -3.34
CA ASP A 355 18.75 13.05 -2.64
C ASP A 355 19.95 13.97 -2.44
N GLN A 356 21.17 13.52 -2.77
CA GLN A 356 22.42 14.28 -2.69
C GLN A 356 23.32 14.05 -3.89
N LEU A 357 24.26 14.97 -4.14
CA LEU A 357 25.16 14.87 -5.28
C LEU A 357 26.06 13.63 -5.18
N GLU A 358 26.48 13.25 -3.97
CA GLU A 358 27.31 12.08 -3.70
C GLU A 358 26.58 10.76 -3.99
N ASP A 359 25.24 10.76 -3.98
CA ASP A 359 24.45 9.56 -4.30
C ASP A 359 24.64 9.16 -5.77
N ILE A 360 25.14 10.06 -6.64
CA ILE A 360 25.43 9.78 -8.05
C ILE A 360 26.44 8.63 -8.21
N PHE A 361 27.27 8.36 -7.21
CA PHE A 361 28.20 7.23 -7.25
C PHE A 361 27.48 5.88 -7.19
N THR A 362 26.22 5.80 -6.79
CA THR A 362 25.40 4.57 -6.86
C THR A 362 25.25 4.03 -8.27
N TRP A 363 25.41 4.88 -9.29
CA TRP A 363 25.48 4.45 -10.69
C TRP A 363 26.60 3.45 -10.97
N THR A 364 27.64 3.38 -10.14
CA THR A 364 28.70 2.37 -10.27
C THR A 364 28.17 0.93 -10.25
N PHE A 365 27.08 0.65 -9.53
CA PHE A 365 26.42 -0.66 -9.54
C PHE A 365 25.97 -1.09 -10.93
N ILE A 366 25.48 -0.16 -11.75
CA ILE A 366 24.95 -0.44 -13.09
C ILE A 366 26.04 -1.00 -14.02
N THR A 367 27.30 -0.64 -13.80
CA THR A 367 28.42 -1.18 -14.60
C THR A 367 28.61 -2.70 -14.42
N GLY A 368 28.16 -3.25 -13.28
CA GLY A 368 28.19 -4.67 -12.98
C GLY A 368 26.86 -5.39 -13.24
N MET A 369 25.88 -4.75 -13.88
CA MET A 369 24.55 -5.32 -14.12
C MET A 369 24.25 -5.47 -15.63
N PRO A 370 25.01 -6.29 -16.38
CA PRO A 370 24.82 -6.43 -17.82
C PRO A 370 23.49 -7.10 -18.22
N LYS A 371 22.75 -7.66 -17.26
CA LYS A 371 21.46 -8.34 -17.47
C LYS A 371 20.28 -7.56 -16.89
N LEU A 372 20.45 -6.26 -16.65
CA LEU A 372 19.41 -5.41 -16.08
C LEU A 372 18.21 -5.30 -17.03
N ARG A 373 17.02 -5.68 -16.53
CA ARG A 373 15.73 -5.63 -17.26
C ARG A 373 14.82 -4.52 -16.73
N VAL A 374 14.89 -4.20 -15.44
CA VAL A 374 14.09 -3.15 -14.81
C VAL A 374 15.00 -2.13 -14.15
N LEU A 375 14.82 -0.87 -14.50
CA LEU A 375 15.53 0.25 -13.89
C LEU A 375 14.53 1.31 -13.42
N THR A 376 14.58 1.63 -12.13
CA THR A 376 13.89 2.79 -11.57
C THR A 376 14.91 3.81 -11.10
N MET A 377 14.74 5.06 -11.53
CA MET A 377 15.53 6.21 -11.08
C MET A 377 14.59 7.19 -10.41
N MET A 378 14.93 7.64 -9.20
CA MET A 378 14.08 8.52 -8.41
C MET A 378 14.89 9.68 -7.84
N LYS A 379 14.45 10.91 -8.08
CA LYS A 379 14.96 12.07 -7.34
C LYS A 379 14.31 12.12 -5.95
N GLY A 380 15.05 12.58 -4.96
CA GLY A 380 14.64 12.88 -3.60
C GLY A 380 13.90 14.22 -3.49
N GLY A 381 13.94 14.83 -2.32
CA GLY A 381 13.28 16.11 -2.03
C GLY A 381 14.12 17.34 -2.39
N GLN A 382 15.44 17.20 -2.49
CA GLN A 382 16.33 18.34 -2.73
C GLN A 382 16.22 18.88 -4.16
N LYS A 383 16.14 20.22 -4.29
CA LYS A 383 16.03 20.93 -5.57
C LYS A 383 17.37 20.98 -6.29
N GLY A 384 17.34 20.99 -7.62
CA GLY A 384 18.52 21.21 -8.46
C GLY A 384 19.53 20.05 -8.57
N LEU A 385 19.31 18.93 -7.86
CA LEU A 385 20.22 17.80 -7.96
C LEU A 385 20.01 16.96 -9.22
N PRO A 386 21.11 16.52 -9.86
CA PRO A 386 21.04 15.62 -11.00
C PRO A 386 20.62 14.21 -10.56
N ILE A 387 19.83 13.52 -11.38
CA ILE A 387 19.58 12.08 -11.24
C ILE A 387 20.42 11.25 -12.22
N LEU A 388 20.79 11.85 -13.36
CA LEU A 388 21.58 11.19 -14.38
C LEU A 388 23.06 11.17 -13.99
N PRO A 389 23.81 10.11 -14.34
CA PRO A 389 25.22 10.06 -14.07
C PRO A 389 25.99 11.05 -14.97
N PRO A 390 27.24 11.41 -14.59
CA PRO A 390 28.07 12.32 -15.37
C PRO A 390 28.25 11.81 -16.81
N LEU A 391 28.50 12.73 -17.75
CA LEU A 391 28.64 12.39 -19.18
C LEU A 391 29.70 11.32 -19.43
N ALA A 392 30.83 11.37 -18.69
CA ALA A 392 31.90 10.37 -18.78
C ALA A 392 31.44 8.94 -18.38
N PHE A 393 30.43 8.81 -17.51
CA PHE A 393 29.83 7.51 -17.22
C PHE A 393 28.93 7.07 -18.37
N ARG A 394 28.07 7.97 -18.86
CA ARG A 394 27.08 7.69 -19.91
C ARG A 394 27.70 7.26 -21.25
N SER A 395 28.90 7.76 -21.55
CA SER A 395 29.65 7.38 -22.76
C SER A 395 30.19 5.94 -22.70
N ILE A 396 30.45 5.43 -21.50
CA ILE A 396 31.02 4.09 -21.28
C ILE A 396 29.92 3.06 -21.01
N THR A 397 28.91 3.43 -20.23
CA THR A 397 27.85 2.54 -19.75
C THR A 397 26.49 3.06 -20.19
N ASN A 398 25.69 2.20 -20.79
CA ASN A 398 24.32 2.52 -21.20
C ASN A 398 23.37 1.35 -20.88
N PRO A 399 22.60 1.42 -19.78
CA PRO A 399 21.71 0.34 -19.35
C PRO A 399 20.51 0.13 -20.28
N PHE A 400 20.15 1.13 -21.10
CA PHE A 400 18.98 1.05 -21.97
C PHE A 400 19.14 0.05 -23.13
N LYS A 401 20.35 -0.50 -23.31
CA LYS A 401 20.60 -1.62 -24.23
C LYS A 401 19.92 -2.92 -23.78
N THR A 402 19.72 -3.09 -22.47
CA THR A 402 19.16 -4.32 -21.88
C THR A 402 17.84 -4.09 -21.16
N VAL A 403 17.62 -2.86 -20.64
CA VAL A 403 16.40 -2.51 -19.89
C VAL A 403 15.16 -2.64 -20.77
N GLU A 404 14.17 -3.35 -20.22
CA GLU A 404 12.85 -3.55 -20.80
C GLU A 404 11.79 -2.67 -20.11
N LYS A 405 12.01 -2.30 -18.85
CA LYS A 405 11.09 -1.44 -18.07
C LYS A 405 11.86 -0.30 -17.39
N LEU A 406 11.52 0.93 -17.74
CA LEU A 406 12.16 2.14 -17.22
C LEU A 406 11.16 3.01 -16.46
N PHE A 407 11.53 3.40 -15.23
CA PHE A 407 10.76 4.32 -14.40
C PHE A 407 11.64 5.50 -14.03
N VAL A 408 11.20 6.70 -14.35
CA VAL A 408 11.90 7.94 -14.02
C VAL A 408 10.98 8.81 -13.20
N ILE A 409 11.30 8.97 -11.92
CA ILE A 409 10.46 9.66 -10.94
C ILE A 409 11.13 10.97 -10.55
N ARG A 410 10.42 12.07 -10.77
CA ARG A 410 10.83 13.45 -10.54
C ARG A 410 12.17 13.84 -11.21
N PRO A 411 12.39 13.53 -12.50
CA PRO A 411 13.57 14.05 -13.19
C PRO A 411 13.52 15.58 -13.21
N PRO A 412 14.65 16.28 -12.96
CA PRO A 412 14.74 17.71 -13.25
C PRO A 412 14.44 17.96 -14.73
N SER A 413 13.69 19.02 -15.04
CA SER A 413 13.29 19.34 -16.42
C SER A 413 14.51 19.46 -17.35
N GLU A 414 15.59 20.09 -16.88
CA GLU A 414 16.86 20.26 -17.59
C GLU A 414 17.54 18.93 -17.97
N GLU A 415 17.27 17.85 -17.24
CA GLU A 415 17.87 16.53 -17.49
C GLU A 415 17.09 15.68 -18.49
N ILE A 416 15.85 16.05 -18.84
CA ILE A 416 15.05 15.26 -19.78
C ILE A 416 15.75 15.15 -21.13
N THR A 417 16.28 16.25 -21.67
CA THR A 417 17.03 16.25 -22.94
C THR A 417 18.28 15.36 -22.87
N ALA A 418 18.96 15.35 -21.73
CA ALA A 418 20.12 14.49 -21.48
C ALA A 418 19.74 13.01 -21.34
N LEU A 419 18.59 12.69 -20.74
CA LEU A 419 18.03 11.35 -20.65
C LEU A 419 17.64 10.84 -22.03
N THR A 420 16.89 11.64 -22.79
CA THR A 420 16.47 11.37 -24.17
C THR A 420 17.66 11.05 -25.06
N SER A 421 18.71 11.89 -25.01
CA SER A 421 19.94 11.65 -25.78
C SER A 421 20.62 10.32 -25.38
N TRP A 422 20.60 9.98 -24.10
CA TRP A 422 21.21 8.73 -23.61
C TRP A 422 20.41 7.49 -24.04
N ILE A 423 19.07 7.57 -24.04
CA ILE A 423 18.17 6.54 -24.59
C ILE A 423 18.42 6.37 -26.10
N PHE A 424 18.48 7.48 -26.84
CA PHE A 424 18.75 7.46 -28.28
C PHE A 424 20.07 6.75 -28.60
N ASN A 425 21.13 7.05 -27.84
CA ASN A 425 22.45 6.43 -27.98
C ASN A 425 22.47 4.92 -27.62
N ALA A 426 21.40 4.38 -27.06
CA ALA A 426 21.27 2.95 -26.76
C ALA A 426 20.67 2.13 -27.90
N LYS A 427 20.13 2.79 -28.94
CA LYS A 427 19.56 2.11 -30.11
C LYS A 427 20.62 1.18 -30.74
N THR A 428 20.21 -0.05 -31.05
CA THR A 428 21.07 -1.04 -31.73
C THR A 428 21.36 -0.61 -33.18
N ALA A 429 22.23 -1.33 -33.90
CA ALA A 429 22.48 -1.08 -35.33
C ALA A 429 21.21 -1.10 -36.20
N TYR A 430 20.17 -1.82 -35.76
CA TYR A 430 18.85 -1.84 -36.39
C TYR A 430 17.88 -0.77 -35.85
N GLY A 431 18.38 0.18 -35.06
CA GLY A 431 17.59 1.24 -34.44
C GLY A 431 16.70 0.80 -33.28
N ARG A 432 16.75 -0.46 -32.84
CA ARG A 432 15.77 -1.00 -31.89
C ARG A 432 16.25 -0.96 -30.45
N LEU A 433 15.38 -0.45 -29.57
CA LEU A 433 15.46 -0.59 -28.11
C LEU A 433 14.74 -1.87 -27.65
N ARG A 434 15.00 -2.32 -26.42
CA ARG A 434 14.25 -3.42 -25.76
C ARG A 434 13.12 -2.91 -24.86
N LEU A 435 12.97 -1.59 -24.77
CA LEU A 435 12.05 -0.96 -23.84
C LEU A 435 10.59 -1.27 -24.23
N THR A 436 9.88 -1.94 -23.33
CA THR A 436 8.45 -2.29 -23.46
C THR A 436 7.59 -1.47 -22.51
N HIS A 437 8.16 -0.96 -21.40
CA HIS A 437 7.44 -0.16 -20.42
C HIS A 437 8.26 1.10 -20.11
N LEU A 438 7.62 2.25 -20.21
CA LEU A 438 8.19 3.53 -19.79
C LEU A 438 7.21 4.32 -18.95
N LYS A 439 7.68 4.80 -17.80
CA LYS A 439 7.00 5.84 -17.04
C LYS A 439 7.94 6.99 -16.73
N VAL A 440 7.50 8.21 -17.02
CA VAL A 440 8.16 9.44 -16.58
C VAL A 440 7.17 10.24 -15.75
N SER A 441 7.43 10.40 -14.46
CA SER A 441 6.65 11.28 -13.58
C SER A 441 7.46 12.53 -13.31
N ALA A 442 7.08 13.63 -13.93
CA ALA A 442 7.81 14.88 -13.92
C ALA A 442 7.89 15.49 -12.51
N ASP A 443 8.99 16.17 -12.22
CA ASP A 443 9.14 17.02 -11.03
C ASP A 443 8.17 18.24 -11.11
N LEU A 444 8.31 19.20 -10.20
CA LEU A 444 7.40 20.35 -10.04
C LEU A 444 7.13 21.15 -11.33
N PHE A 445 8.04 21.14 -12.30
CA PHE A 445 7.97 21.95 -13.53
C PHE A 445 7.29 21.26 -14.72
N GLY A 446 6.92 19.99 -14.58
CA GLY A 446 6.28 19.23 -15.66
C GLY A 446 7.18 18.95 -16.87
N LEU A 447 6.60 18.34 -17.91
CA LEU A 447 7.22 18.08 -19.21
C LEU A 447 6.67 19.04 -20.27
N MET A 448 7.57 19.76 -20.94
CA MET A 448 7.25 20.66 -22.05
C MET A 448 7.10 19.90 -23.37
N GLU A 449 6.49 20.53 -24.39
CA GLU A 449 6.30 19.96 -25.73
C GLU A 449 7.61 19.43 -26.32
N GLU A 450 8.66 20.26 -26.38
CA GLU A 450 9.96 19.89 -26.95
C GLU A 450 10.56 18.64 -26.27
N GLN A 451 10.38 18.52 -24.96
CA GLN A 451 10.88 17.40 -24.16
C GLN A 451 10.10 16.12 -24.45
N ILE A 452 8.77 16.23 -24.56
CA ILE A 452 7.89 15.10 -24.88
C ILE A 452 8.19 14.61 -26.30
N MET A 453 8.25 15.51 -27.28
CA MET A 453 8.53 15.14 -28.67
C MET A 453 9.92 14.52 -28.82
N SER A 454 10.95 15.14 -28.22
CA SER A 454 12.31 14.57 -28.25
C SER A 454 12.35 13.17 -27.61
N LEU A 455 11.63 12.97 -26.50
CA LEU A 455 11.53 11.66 -25.85
C LEU A 455 10.84 10.63 -26.76
N LEU A 456 9.75 11.00 -27.45
CA LEU A 456 9.07 10.13 -28.41
C LEU A 456 9.99 9.74 -29.58
N ASP A 457 10.76 10.67 -30.12
CA ASP A 457 11.74 10.41 -31.19
C ASP A 457 12.86 9.45 -30.72
N ALA A 458 13.35 9.63 -29.50
CA ALA A 458 14.34 8.74 -28.90
C ALA A 458 13.81 7.33 -28.67
N LEU A 459 12.50 7.17 -28.50
CA LEU A 459 11.83 5.90 -28.30
C LEU A 459 11.30 5.27 -29.58
N ASP A 460 11.34 5.99 -30.70
CA ASP A 460 10.85 5.49 -31.97
C ASP A 460 11.47 4.13 -32.33
N GLY A 461 10.60 3.19 -32.73
CA GLY A 461 10.95 1.79 -33.01
C GLY A 461 11.04 0.86 -31.79
N ALA A 462 10.84 1.36 -30.56
CA ALA A 462 10.77 0.51 -29.37
C ALA A 462 9.50 -0.36 -29.35
N PRO A 463 9.54 -1.61 -28.85
CA PRO A 463 8.38 -2.49 -28.72
C PRO A 463 7.49 -2.08 -27.52
N MET A 464 7.13 -0.80 -27.44
CA MET A 464 6.41 -0.21 -26.33
C MET A 464 5.01 -0.84 -26.17
N ARG A 465 4.72 -1.29 -24.95
CA ARG A 465 3.43 -1.84 -24.51
C ARG A 465 2.74 -0.93 -23.50
N CYS A 466 3.50 -0.34 -22.59
CA CYS A 466 2.97 0.55 -21.55
C CYS A 466 3.73 1.87 -21.56
N PHE A 467 3.02 2.98 -21.75
CA PHE A 467 3.61 4.31 -21.80
C PHE A 467 2.86 5.24 -20.85
N SER A 468 3.58 5.85 -19.91
CA SER A 468 3.02 6.74 -18.90
C SER A 468 3.82 8.03 -18.79
N LEU A 469 3.13 9.16 -18.95
CA LEU A 469 3.67 10.49 -18.68
C LEU A 469 2.80 11.17 -17.62
N ASP A 470 3.38 11.46 -16.48
CA ASP A 470 2.74 12.22 -15.41
C ASP A 470 3.36 13.61 -15.30
N GLY A 471 2.52 14.64 -15.36
CA GLY A 471 2.92 16.03 -15.28
C GLY A 471 3.25 16.66 -16.63
N ILE A 472 2.51 16.35 -17.69
CA ILE A 472 2.70 17.00 -19.00
C ILE A 472 2.08 18.40 -19.00
N HIS A 473 2.72 19.35 -19.69
CA HIS A 473 2.16 20.68 -19.99
C HIS A 473 1.70 20.82 -21.44
N TYR A 474 2.13 19.92 -22.31
CA TYR A 474 1.63 19.80 -23.67
C TYR A 474 0.69 18.59 -23.74
N ALA A 475 -0.59 18.86 -23.90
CA ALA A 475 -1.63 17.84 -23.98
C ALA A 475 -2.69 18.04 -25.08
N PRO A 476 -2.46 18.71 -26.24
CA PRO A 476 -3.49 18.72 -27.27
C PRO A 476 -3.75 17.32 -27.88
N PRO A 477 -4.87 17.09 -28.58
CA PRO A 477 -5.25 15.78 -29.11
C PRO A 477 -4.25 15.16 -30.10
N ASP A 478 -3.43 15.97 -30.76
CA ASP A 478 -2.40 15.52 -31.69
C ASP A 478 -1.28 14.73 -30.99
N LEU A 479 -1.01 14.98 -29.71
CA LEU A 479 -0.08 14.17 -28.92
C LEU A 479 -0.44 12.68 -28.96
N LEU A 480 -1.73 12.33 -28.87
CA LEU A 480 -2.19 10.93 -28.97
C LEU A 480 -1.89 10.33 -30.35
N ARG A 481 -1.98 11.14 -31.42
CA ARG A 481 -1.65 10.70 -32.78
C ARG A 481 -0.14 10.51 -32.98
N VAL A 482 0.69 11.34 -32.35
CA VAL A 482 2.15 11.15 -32.37
C VAL A 482 2.51 9.86 -31.61
N ILE A 483 1.92 9.65 -30.43
CA ILE A 483 2.13 8.44 -29.62
C ILE A 483 1.67 7.17 -30.37
N SER A 484 0.50 7.19 -31.02
CA SER A 484 -0.03 6.02 -31.75
C SER A 484 0.87 5.60 -32.91
N ARG A 485 1.43 6.59 -33.62
CA ARG A 485 2.39 6.36 -34.72
C ARG A 485 3.71 5.80 -34.22
N ALA A 486 4.25 6.36 -33.13
CA ALA A 486 5.49 5.88 -32.52
C ALA A 486 5.33 4.46 -31.95
N PHE A 487 4.18 4.15 -31.35
CA PHE A 487 3.93 2.92 -30.60
C PHE A 487 2.64 2.20 -31.07
N PRO A 488 2.61 1.62 -32.29
CA PRO A 488 1.41 1.00 -32.83
C PRO A 488 0.92 -0.25 -32.07
N ARG A 489 1.77 -0.81 -31.20
CA ARG A 489 1.49 -1.97 -30.35
C ARG A 489 1.21 -1.60 -28.89
N LEU A 490 0.99 -0.32 -28.59
CA LEU A 490 0.75 0.14 -27.23
C LEU A 490 -0.54 -0.48 -26.67
N GLU A 491 -0.45 -1.11 -25.50
CA GLU A 491 -1.53 -1.79 -24.80
C GLU A 491 -2.08 -0.92 -23.65
N SER A 492 -1.25 -0.10 -23.03
CA SER A 492 -1.62 0.82 -21.95
C SER A 492 -1.02 2.21 -22.13
N LEU A 493 -1.85 3.23 -21.97
CA LEU A 493 -1.47 4.65 -22.04
C LEU A 493 -2.00 5.40 -20.81
N SER A 494 -1.10 6.07 -20.08
CA SER A 494 -1.43 6.93 -18.94
C SER A 494 -0.88 8.33 -19.18
N LEU A 495 -1.76 9.33 -19.24
CA LEU A 495 -1.36 10.72 -19.40
C LEU A 495 -1.99 11.58 -18.30
N GLN A 496 -1.16 12.28 -17.54
CA GLN A 496 -1.61 13.20 -16.49
C GLN A 496 -1.18 14.62 -16.81
N TYR A 497 -2.14 15.45 -17.21
CA TYR A 497 -1.92 16.85 -17.55
C TYR A 497 -1.79 17.71 -16.28
N ARG A 498 -0.98 18.76 -16.34
CA ARG A 498 -0.92 19.83 -15.34
C ARG A 498 -1.19 21.16 -16.05
N ALA A 499 -2.29 21.81 -15.68
CA ALA A 499 -2.72 23.06 -16.28
C ALA A 499 -1.81 24.25 -15.95
N SER A 500 -0.99 24.17 -14.89
CA SER A 500 -0.02 25.23 -14.58
C SER A 500 1.25 24.73 -13.91
N LEU A 501 2.34 25.50 -14.06
CA LEU A 501 3.61 25.29 -13.37
C LEU A 501 3.51 25.39 -11.84
N ARG A 502 2.44 25.99 -11.32
CA ARG A 502 2.18 26.09 -9.87
C ARG A 502 1.55 24.82 -9.31
N GLN A 503 1.03 23.93 -10.16
CA GLN A 503 0.44 22.67 -9.73
C GLN A 503 1.54 21.64 -9.45
N HIS A 504 1.92 21.53 -8.17
CA HIS A 504 2.87 20.52 -7.71
C HIS A 504 2.34 19.08 -7.73
N ARG A 505 1.02 18.93 -7.87
CA ARG A 505 0.33 17.65 -8.03
C ARG A 505 -0.65 17.75 -9.18
N SER A 506 -0.78 16.67 -9.92
CA SER A 506 -1.77 16.49 -10.99
C SER A 506 -3.17 16.48 -10.37
N LYS A 507 -3.72 17.68 -10.14
CA LYS A 507 -5.15 17.90 -9.86
C LYS A 507 -5.93 17.76 -11.15
N ASP A 508 -7.23 17.56 -11.02
CA ASP A 508 -8.22 17.49 -12.10
C ASP A 508 -8.16 18.76 -12.95
N PRO A 509 -7.53 18.74 -14.13
CA PRO A 509 -7.37 19.92 -14.96
C PRO A 509 -8.43 19.92 -16.07
N ASP A 510 -8.71 21.11 -16.58
CA ASP A 510 -9.37 21.24 -17.87
C ASP A 510 -8.33 20.95 -18.96
N TRP A 511 -8.48 19.81 -19.64
CA TRP A 511 -7.63 19.49 -20.78
C TRP A 511 -7.89 20.48 -21.92
N PRO A 512 -6.86 20.82 -22.72
CA PRO A 512 -6.97 21.87 -23.72
C PRO A 512 -7.92 21.55 -24.87
N GLY A 513 -8.18 20.27 -25.14
CA GLY A 513 -9.17 19.82 -26.11
C GLY A 513 -10.47 19.36 -25.48
N SER A 514 -11.50 19.22 -26.30
CA SER A 514 -12.75 18.59 -25.89
C SER A 514 -12.59 17.07 -25.76
N THR A 515 -13.40 16.44 -24.89
CA THR A 515 -13.35 14.98 -24.64
C THR A 515 -13.52 14.14 -25.91
N TRP A 516 -14.33 14.60 -26.87
CA TRP A 516 -14.58 13.89 -28.14
C TRP A 516 -13.39 13.96 -29.10
N GLU A 517 -12.58 15.04 -29.08
CA GLU A 517 -11.36 15.13 -29.90
C GLU A 517 -10.31 14.12 -29.45
N TYR A 518 -10.14 13.95 -28.13
CA TYR A 518 -9.26 12.91 -27.57
C TYR A 518 -9.78 11.50 -27.86
N ALA A 519 -11.10 11.29 -27.76
CA ALA A 519 -11.71 10.02 -28.11
C ALA A 519 -11.43 9.66 -29.58
N MET A 520 -11.64 10.60 -30.50
CA MET A 520 -11.30 10.41 -31.92
C MET A 520 -9.84 10.06 -32.14
N ALA A 521 -8.91 10.71 -31.43
CA ALA A 521 -7.49 10.42 -31.56
C ALA A 521 -7.09 9.00 -31.11
N LEU A 522 -7.94 8.28 -30.36
CA LEU A 522 -7.71 6.88 -30.01
C LEU A 522 -7.93 5.89 -31.17
N GLN A 523 -8.57 6.31 -32.26
CA GLN A 523 -8.86 5.43 -33.40
C GLN A 523 -7.60 4.80 -34.02
N ASP A 524 -6.46 5.49 -33.90
CA ASP A 524 -5.18 5.07 -34.49
C ASP A 524 -4.49 3.99 -33.63
N PHE A 525 -4.96 3.74 -32.40
CA PHE A 525 -4.40 2.72 -31.53
C PHE A 525 -5.08 1.36 -31.75
N SER A 526 -4.41 0.49 -32.51
CA SER A 526 -4.93 -0.84 -32.83
C SER A 526 -4.93 -1.86 -31.68
N LYS A 527 -4.17 -1.58 -30.60
CA LYS A 527 -3.94 -2.51 -29.47
C LYS A 527 -4.18 -1.90 -28.09
N LEU A 528 -4.57 -0.63 -28.00
CA LEU A 528 -4.74 0.05 -26.71
C LEU A 528 -5.94 -0.54 -25.96
N LYS A 529 -5.67 -1.19 -24.84
CA LYS A 529 -6.66 -1.80 -23.94
C LYS A 529 -6.96 -0.94 -22.73
N HIS A 530 -5.95 -0.22 -22.23
CA HIS A 530 -6.06 0.58 -21.01
C HIS A 530 -5.74 2.04 -21.30
N PHE A 531 -6.67 2.94 -20.98
CA PHE A 531 -6.44 4.38 -21.06
C PHE A 531 -6.69 5.03 -19.69
N ILE A 532 -5.68 5.75 -19.19
CA ILE A 532 -5.69 6.39 -17.88
C ILE A 532 -5.54 7.91 -18.09
N TRP A 533 -6.47 8.66 -17.52
CA TRP A 533 -6.66 10.07 -17.83
C TRP A 533 -7.05 10.85 -16.57
N ASN A 534 -6.44 12.02 -16.30
CA ASN A 534 -6.76 12.82 -15.10
C ASN A 534 -7.78 13.95 -15.35
N GLN A 535 -8.64 13.85 -16.37
CA GLN A 535 -9.64 14.87 -16.72
C GLN A 535 -10.58 15.20 -15.54
N CYS A 536 -10.83 16.49 -15.33
CA CYS A 536 -11.87 16.95 -14.40
C CYS A 536 -13.26 16.51 -14.89
N ILE A 537 -13.95 15.71 -14.08
CA ILE A 537 -15.35 15.33 -14.33
C ILE A 537 -16.30 16.06 -13.37
N GLY A 538 -15.82 16.44 -12.19
CA GLY A 538 -16.67 16.97 -11.10
C GLY A 538 -17.28 18.35 -11.36
N SER A 539 -16.75 19.16 -12.28
CA SER A 539 -17.36 20.46 -12.63
C SER A 539 -18.39 20.38 -13.76
N MET A 540 -18.54 19.22 -14.42
CA MET A 540 -19.46 19.06 -15.56
C MET A 540 -20.91 18.85 -15.08
N ASP A 541 -21.12 18.20 -13.93
CA ASP A 541 -22.44 17.99 -13.31
C ASP A 541 -23.19 19.31 -13.05
N GLU A 542 -22.49 20.40 -12.72
CA GLU A 542 -23.12 21.73 -12.53
C GLU A 542 -23.47 22.38 -13.88
N TYR A 543 -22.62 22.21 -14.90
CA TYR A 543 -22.78 22.83 -16.21
C TYR A 543 -23.92 22.18 -17.03
N PHE A 544 -24.09 20.86 -16.98
CA PHE A 544 -25.15 20.17 -17.72
C PHE A 544 -26.50 20.18 -17.00
N ARG A 545 -26.53 20.22 -15.66
CA ARG A 545 -27.76 20.60 -14.94
C ARG A 545 -28.19 21.98 -15.41
N PHE A 546 -27.27 22.93 -15.52
CA PHE A 546 -27.58 24.26 -16.02
C PHE A 546 -28.06 24.25 -17.49
N ILE A 547 -27.44 23.47 -18.39
CA ILE A 547 -27.89 23.31 -19.79
C ILE A 547 -29.30 22.67 -19.85
N LYS A 548 -29.57 21.67 -19.03
CA LYS A 548 -30.89 21.03 -18.91
C LYS A 548 -31.97 22.02 -18.45
N TYR A 549 -31.61 23.05 -17.69
CA TYR A 549 -32.52 24.11 -17.24
C TYR A 549 -32.55 25.36 -18.14
N THR A 550 -31.67 25.47 -19.15
CA THR A 550 -31.56 26.67 -20.01
C THR A 550 -31.86 26.42 -21.49
N MET A 551 -32.00 25.16 -21.93
CA MET A 551 -32.51 24.87 -23.27
C MET A 551 -34.04 24.91 -23.28
N ASP A 552 -34.61 25.89 -23.99
CA ASP A 552 -36.05 26.02 -24.23
C ASP A 552 -36.63 24.73 -24.84
N GLY A 553 -37.66 24.16 -24.21
CA GLY A 553 -38.42 23.01 -24.74
C GLY A 553 -38.50 21.76 -23.85
N TRP A 554 -37.87 21.74 -22.67
CA TRP A 554 -38.02 20.62 -21.73
C TRP A 554 -39.27 20.80 -20.85
N THR A 555 -40.23 19.89 -21.00
CA THR A 555 -41.49 19.89 -20.25
C THR A 555 -41.24 19.55 -18.78
N THR A 556 -41.64 20.45 -17.87
CA THR A 556 -41.50 20.34 -16.41
C THR A 556 -42.32 19.23 -15.75
N GLU A 557 -43.00 18.38 -16.51
CA GLU A 557 -44.05 17.48 -15.99
C GLU A 557 -43.72 15.97 -16.02
N GLU A 558 -42.53 15.55 -16.48
CA GLU A 558 -42.13 14.15 -16.32
C GLU A 558 -41.64 13.90 -14.88
N THR A 559 -42.52 13.31 -14.08
CA THR A 559 -42.19 12.75 -12.76
C THR A 559 -41.01 11.79 -12.91
N VAL A 560 -39.86 12.21 -12.38
CA VAL A 560 -38.66 11.39 -12.24
C VAL A 560 -39.04 10.10 -11.52
N THR A 561 -39.10 8.99 -12.25
CA THR A 561 -39.11 7.68 -11.63
C THR A 561 -37.71 7.45 -11.07
N ASP A 562 -37.59 7.05 -9.82
CA ASP A 562 -36.32 6.81 -9.11
C ASP A 562 -35.43 5.70 -9.76
N ASP A 563 -35.86 5.15 -10.90
CA ASP A 563 -35.15 4.18 -11.74
C ASP A 563 -34.47 4.84 -12.96
N VAL A 564 -34.24 6.17 -12.95
CA VAL A 564 -33.23 6.76 -13.85
C VAL A 564 -31.91 6.12 -13.44
N GLU A 565 -31.55 5.02 -14.13
CA GLU A 565 -30.18 4.56 -14.25
C GLU A 565 -29.32 5.81 -14.38
N GLU A 566 -28.60 6.17 -13.32
CA GLU A 566 -27.65 7.27 -13.30
C GLU A 566 -26.57 6.91 -14.33
N SER A 567 -26.89 7.14 -15.59
CA SER A 567 -25.99 7.32 -16.70
C SER A 567 -25.21 8.59 -16.38
N THR A 568 -24.31 8.48 -15.40
CA THR A 568 -23.39 9.55 -15.05
C THR A 568 -22.67 9.96 -16.32
N GLU A 569 -22.43 11.25 -16.51
CA GLU A 569 -21.80 11.81 -17.71
C GLU A 569 -20.51 11.08 -18.11
N CYS A 570 -19.81 10.54 -17.12
CA CYS A 570 -18.69 9.62 -17.28
C CYS A 570 -18.98 8.46 -18.24
N HIS A 571 -20.16 7.83 -18.17
CA HIS A 571 -20.55 6.75 -19.07
C HIS A 571 -20.64 7.22 -20.51
N SER A 572 -21.19 8.40 -20.76
CA SER A 572 -21.26 8.98 -22.10
C SER A 572 -19.87 9.29 -22.65
N ILE A 573 -18.99 9.86 -21.82
CA ILE A 573 -17.59 10.08 -22.17
C ILE A 573 -16.92 8.74 -22.51
N VAL A 574 -17.01 7.73 -21.63
CA VAL A 574 -16.39 6.42 -21.84
C VAL A 574 -16.96 5.72 -23.07
N LYS A 575 -18.26 5.83 -23.34
CA LYS A 575 -18.89 5.32 -24.57
C LYS A 575 -18.30 5.98 -25.82
N SER A 576 -18.03 7.29 -25.80
CA SER A 576 -17.35 7.98 -26.90
C SER A 576 -15.93 7.45 -27.11
N PHE A 577 -15.14 7.31 -26.05
CA PHE A 577 -13.80 6.70 -26.13
C PHE A 577 -13.85 5.26 -26.64
N ALA A 578 -14.83 4.47 -26.18
CA ALA A 578 -15.05 3.12 -26.67
C ALA A 578 -15.59 3.08 -28.11
N ALA A 579 -16.24 4.11 -28.63
CA ALA A 579 -16.67 4.13 -30.02
C ALA A 579 -15.47 4.22 -30.98
N TYR A 580 -14.46 5.00 -30.62
CA TYR A 580 -13.25 5.21 -31.45
C TYR A 580 -12.12 4.22 -31.14
N GLY A 581 -11.87 3.90 -29.87
CA GLY A 581 -10.85 2.94 -29.44
C GLY A 581 -11.35 1.50 -29.47
N GLN A 582 -11.28 0.83 -30.62
CA GLN A 582 -11.88 -0.50 -30.81
C GLN A 582 -11.36 -1.58 -29.84
N SER A 583 -10.08 -1.51 -29.46
CA SER A 583 -9.46 -2.45 -28.52
C SER A 583 -9.60 -2.06 -27.04
N LEU A 584 -10.23 -0.93 -26.73
CA LEU A 584 -10.29 -0.40 -25.37
C LEU A 584 -11.16 -1.28 -24.46
N GLU A 585 -10.58 -1.78 -23.38
CA GLU A 585 -11.19 -2.67 -22.38
C GLU A 585 -11.40 -1.97 -21.03
N LEU A 586 -10.54 -0.99 -20.69
CA LEU A 586 -10.56 -0.29 -19.41
C LEU A 586 -10.25 1.20 -19.60
N MET A 587 -11.07 2.06 -18.99
CA MET A 587 -10.80 3.49 -18.88
C MET A 587 -10.77 3.87 -17.40
N THR A 588 -9.73 4.59 -16.98
CA THR A 588 -9.54 5.03 -15.58
C THR A 588 -9.43 6.54 -15.51
N PHE A 589 -10.23 7.15 -14.64
CA PHE A 589 -10.10 8.56 -14.31
C PHE A 589 -9.32 8.73 -13.01
N LEU A 590 -8.27 9.56 -13.05
CA LEU A 590 -7.44 9.87 -11.90
C LEU A 590 -7.84 11.21 -11.28
N CYS A 591 -7.84 11.27 -9.95
CA CYS A 591 -7.93 12.49 -9.17
C CYS A 591 -6.78 12.56 -8.16
N ASN A 592 -5.98 13.63 -8.19
CA ASN A 592 -4.81 13.80 -7.33
C ASN A 592 -3.81 12.62 -7.38
N GLY A 593 -3.62 12.03 -8.56
CA GLY A 593 -2.76 10.85 -8.76
C GLY A 593 -3.31 9.55 -8.18
N ARG A 594 -4.58 9.51 -7.74
CA ARG A 594 -5.28 8.31 -7.28
C ARG A 594 -6.40 7.98 -8.25
N SER A 595 -6.69 6.69 -8.46
CA SER A 595 -7.85 6.29 -9.25
C SER A 595 -9.13 6.74 -8.54
N LEU A 596 -9.90 7.59 -9.21
CA LEU A 596 -11.21 8.04 -8.75
C LEU A 596 -12.27 7.02 -9.14
N ILE A 597 -12.36 6.71 -10.44
CA ILE A 597 -13.37 5.81 -11.01
C ILE A 597 -12.76 5.01 -12.16
N GLN A 598 -13.11 3.72 -12.24
CA GLN A 598 -12.76 2.83 -13.35
C GLN A 598 -14.00 2.35 -14.08
N PHE A 599 -13.91 2.27 -15.40
CA PHE A 599 -14.97 1.79 -16.28
C PHE A 599 -14.47 0.60 -17.09
N GLY A 600 -15.11 -0.55 -16.92
CA GLY A 600 -14.90 -1.72 -17.76
C GLY A 600 -15.74 -1.60 -19.03
N ILE A 601 -15.10 -1.82 -20.18
CA ILE A 601 -15.74 -1.80 -21.49
C ILE A 601 -15.79 -3.23 -22.00
N ARG A 602 -16.98 -3.68 -22.42
CA ARG A 602 -17.19 -4.97 -23.07
C ARG A 602 -17.92 -4.77 -24.38
N ARG A 603 -17.51 -5.49 -25.42
CA ARG A 603 -18.17 -5.47 -26.72
C ARG A 603 -18.85 -6.82 -26.95
N ASN A 604 -20.14 -6.77 -27.26
CA ASN A 604 -20.88 -7.97 -27.62
C ASN A 604 -20.56 -8.38 -29.07
N PRO A 605 -20.80 -9.64 -29.45
CA PRO A 605 -20.65 -10.10 -30.84
C PRO A 605 -21.49 -9.29 -31.85
N SER A 606 -22.57 -8.64 -31.40
CA SER A 606 -23.40 -7.74 -32.21
C SER A 606 -22.76 -6.37 -32.48
N GLY A 607 -21.58 -6.09 -31.93
CA GLY A 607 -20.91 -4.78 -32.00
C GLY A 607 -21.41 -3.77 -30.97
N SER A 608 -22.44 -4.09 -30.17
CA SER A 608 -22.89 -3.19 -29.11
C SER A 608 -21.86 -3.11 -27.97
N THR A 609 -21.65 -1.89 -27.47
CA THR A 609 -20.66 -1.61 -26.42
C THR A 609 -21.38 -1.41 -25.08
N GLN A 610 -21.01 -2.23 -24.10
CA GLN A 610 -21.46 -2.12 -22.72
C GLN A 610 -20.35 -1.49 -21.87
N VAL A 611 -20.72 -0.45 -21.12
CA VAL A 611 -19.84 0.22 -20.17
C VAL A 611 -20.39 -0.05 -18.78
N ALA A 612 -19.56 -0.61 -17.90
CA ALA A 612 -19.93 -0.89 -16.52
C ALA A 612 -18.96 -0.18 -15.58
N THR A 613 -19.49 0.63 -14.66
CA THR A 613 -18.69 1.21 -13.59
C THR A 613 -18.15 0.09 -12.70
N ARG A 614 -16.82 0.00 -12.60
CA ARG A 614 -16.16 -0.80 -11.58
C ARG A 614 -15.96 0.10 -10.38
N TYR A 615 -17.03 0.28 -9.59
CA TYR A 615 -16.85 0.80 -8.25
C TYR A 615 -15.98 -0.21 -7.49
N PRO A 616 -14.93 0.23 -6.78
CA PRO A 616 -14.24 -0.63 -5.84
C PRO A 616 -15.21 -1.00 -4.70
N LYS A 617 -16.08 -1.99 -4.95
CA LYS A 617 -16.82 -2.71 -3.90
C LYS A 617 -15.97 -3.83 -3.29
N PHE A 618 -14.72 -3.97 -3.72
CA PHE A 618 -13.74 -4.95 -3.25
C PHE A 618 -12.45 -4.25 -2.84
N SER A 619 -11.68 -4.92 -1.96
CA SER A 619 -10.59 -4.33 -1.18
C SER A 619 -9.67 -3.43 -1.99
N VAL A 620 -9.17 -2.36 -1.36
CA VAL A 620 -8.16 -1.44 -1.90
C VAL A 620 -7.02 -2.19 -2.60
N ASP A 621 -6.71 -3.42 -2.19
CA ASP A 621 -5.64 -4.25 -2.72
C ASP A 621 -5.84 -4.73 -4.16
N GLU A 622 -7.05 -5.01 -4.64
CA GLU A 622 -7.29 -5.46 -6.04
C GLU A 622 -7.20 -4.31 -7.05
N VAL A 623 -7.71 -3.15 -6.67
CA VAL A 623 -7.56 -1.92 -7.47
C VAL A 623 -6.11 -1.46 -7.45
N VAL A 624 -5.44 -1.54 -6.29
CA VAL A 624 -4.00 -1.31 -6.20
C VAL A 624 -3.23 -2.35 -7.00
N ALA A 625 -3.66 -3.61 -7.08
CA ALA A 625 -3.01 -4.61 -7.94
C ALA A 625 -3.16 -4.28 -9.42
N THR A 626 -4.36 -3.96 -9.90
CA THR A 626 -4.64 -3.61 -11.32
C THR A 626 -3.97 -2.29 -11.72
N ILE A 627 -4.06 -1.27 -10.86
CA ILE A 627 -3.37 0.02 -11.07
C ILE A 627 -1.89 -0.25 -11.05
N LYS A 628 -1.36 -0.91 -10.02
CA LYS A 628 0.07 -1.18 -10.03
C LYS A 628 0.47 -2.25 -11.05
N GLU A 629 -0.43 -2.86 -11.85
CA GLU A 629 -0.19 -3.71 -13.06
C GLU A 629 -0.22 -2.93 -14.39
N HIS A 630 -0.75 -1.69 -14.38
CA HIS A 630 -0.67 -0.79 -15.54
C HIS A 630 -0.06 0.62 -15.30
N ASP A 631 0.14 1.05 -14.05
CA ASP A 631 0.67 2.35 -13.61
C ASP A 631 1.24 2.26 -12.16
N PRO A 632 2.56 2.05 -11.98
CA PRO A 632 3.14 1.83 -10.65
C PRO A 632 3.08 3.08 -9.77
N ASP A 633 2.72 2.91 -8.50
CA ASP A 633 2.60 4.00 -7.52
C ASP A 633 3.93 4.77 -7.36
N VAL A 634 3.86 6.09 -7.52
CA VAL A 634 4.97 7.05 -7.38
C VAL A 634 5.70 6.91 -6.05
N HIS A 635 5.01 6.48 -4.98
CA HIS A 635 5.58 6.31 -3.65
C HIS A 635 6.28 4.96 -3.44
N THR A 636 5.83 3.91 -4.12
CA THR A 636 6.43 2.57 -3.95
C THR A 636 7.53 2.28 -4.96
N ALA A 637 7.50 2.93 -6.13
CA ALA A 637 8.48 2.78 -7.20
C ALA A 637 8.63 1.32 -7.70
N THR A 638 7.63 0.46 -7.43
CA THR A 638 7.62 -0.98 -7.72
C THR A 638 6.26 -1.43 -8.24
N TRP A 639 6.25 -2.29 -9.27
CA TRP A 639 5.10 -3.15 -9.60
C TRP A 639 4.92 -4.19 -8.46
N PRO A 640 3.70 -4.60 -8.07
CA PRO A 640 3.49 -5.65 -7.10
C PRO A 640 3.76 -6.97 -7.80
N ARG A 641 4.66 -7.77 -7.22
CA ARG A 641 4.75 -9.24 -7.39
C ARG A 641 4.58 -9.84 -8.81
N VAL A 642 4.96 -9.15 -9.89
CA VAL A 642 5.23 -9.76 -11.21
C VAL A 642 6.69 -10.26 -11.27
N TYR A 643 7.26 -10.66 -10.13
CA TYR A 643 8.70 -11.00 -10.02
C TYR A 643 8.96 -12.50 -9.80
N ASP A 644 7.93 -13.33 -9.87
CA ASP A 644 8.08 -14.79 -9.97
C ASP A 644 7.75 -15.25 -11.39
N ASP A 645 8.71 -15.10 -12.31
CA ASP A 645 8.72 -15.87 -13.58
C ASP A 645 8.75 -17.40 -13.30
N ALA A 646 8.95 -17.81 -12.03
CA ALA A 646 8.95 -19.21 -11.60
C ALA A 646 7.57 -19.87 -11.59
N ALA A 647 6.46 -19.12 -11.56
CA ALA A 647 5.12 -19.73 -11.53
C ALA A 647 4.60 -20.15 -12.92
N ASP A 648 5.11 -19.57 -14.00
CA ASP A 648 4.61 -19.81 -15.37
C ASP A 648 5.46 -20.84 -16.16
N GLN A 649 6.54 -21.37 -15.60
CA GLN A 649 7.36 -22.41 -16.28
C GLN A 649 7.04 -23.85 -15.86
N ASP A 650 6.29 -24.08 -14.78
CA ASP A 650 5.99 -25.43 -14.26
C ASP A 650 4.56 -25.94 -14.57
N ILE A 651 3.80 -25.25 -15.44
CA ILE A 651 2.44 -25.70 -15.87
C ILE A 651 2.45 -26.33 -17.29
N VAL A 652 3.63 -26.54 -17.88
CA VAL A 652 3.75 -27.38 -19.08
C VAL A 652 4.87 -28.40 -18.87
N GLN A 653 4.56 -29.43 -18.09
CA GLN A 653 5.08 -30.80 -18.28
C GLN A 653 4.13 -31.83 -17.67
#